data_AF-A0A516NL77-F1
#
_entry.id   AF-A0A516NL77-F1
#
_cell.length_a   1.000
_cell.length_b   1.000
_cell.length_c   1.000
_cell.angle_alpha   90.00
_cell.angle_beta   90.00
_cell.angle_gamma   90.00
#
_symmetry.space_group_name_H-M   'P 1'
#
loop_
_entity.id
_entity.type
_entity.pdbx_description
1 polymer ?
#
loop_
_entity_poly.entity_id
_entity_poly.type
_entity_poly.pdbx_seq_one_letter_code
_entity_poly.pdbx_strand_id
1 'polypeptide(L)'
;MNAANRPLRVGIVGAGPAGIYAADALMKSDAPAGFDGVSIDLYERMPAPFGLIRYGVAPDHPRIKGIITALHKVLDKPQVRLLGNIDYGVDITLDDLRGFYDAVIFSTGANADRALDIPGIDLDGSYGAADFVSWYDGHPDVPRTWPLHAQKVAVLGVGNVALDVARVLAKTGDELLPTEIPPNVYEGLKANQALEVHVFGRRGPAQAKFTPLELRELDHSPTIEVIVDPSDIDYDEGSEAARRHSKQVDMICNTLEQWAIRDVGDRPHKLFLHFFESPAEILGSDGTVVGLRTERTQLDGTGNCKGTGEYKDWDIQAVYRAVGYLSQNIPALPFDDQAGTVPNEAGRVLVDEDADGPARYLPQTYVTGWIKRGPVGLIGHTKGDANETIACLLDDAKDFTPAANPDPEAVTAFLEAKGIPFTTWAGWYRLDAHERALGEPEGRERVKVVEREDMLRASGVAVAPAVEAAAIRRALAGVHDPEINRPITELDMVAGVDIAPGNRVTVRVLLTVAGCPMRARLTRDIEAAVLSVPGTASVTVDFGVMTDTQRTTLRQRLRGGDTPVIPFAQPGNCTRVYALASGKGGVGKSSVTVNLATILARRGLRVGILDADIHGHSIPSMMGSTATPTQVDRMLMPPTAHGVRLISIAMFVSDNEPVVWRGPMLHRVLNQFLADVYWSDLDVLLIDLPPGTGDIAISLAQLLPTAEMIVVTTPQHTAARIAERAGAVATQTGQRVAGVIENMSWYEGPDGTRHLLFGSGGAEDVSARLTDILGADCPVLARIPLDPDVCAAGDEGIPMVLTHPESAAAQAISVLADRLDARRTRLAGQRLAVAPV
;
A
#
# COMPACT_ATOMS: atom_id res chain seq x y z
N MET A 1 -37.25 -9.88 13.44
CA MET A 1 -38.18 -9.01 14.21
C MET A 1 -39.08 -8.33 13.19
N ASN A 2 -40.40 -8.37 13.38
CA ASN A 2 -41.35 -7.76 12.44
C ASN A 2 -41.11 -6.24 12.35
N ALA A 3 -41.10 -5.71 11.13
CA ALA A 3 -40.93 -4.29 10.79
C ALA A 3 -42.13 -3.42 11.24
N ALA A 4 -42.38 -3.29 12.54
CA ALA A 4 -43.44 -2.45 13.06
C ALA A 4 -42.91 -1.50 14.15
N ASN A 5 -43.11 -0.19 13.96
CA ASN A 5 -42.80 0.95 14.85
C ASN A 5 -41.33 1.41 14.95
N ARG A 6 -40.61 1.54 13.83
CA ARG A 6 -39.39 2.35 13.79
C ARG A 6 -39.32 3.20 12.52
N PRO A 7 -38.56 4.30 12.51
CA PRO A 7 -38.32 5.06 11.29
C PRO A 7 -37.53 4.24 10.26
N LEU A 8 -37.74 4.55 8.97
CA LEU A 8 -36.88 4.08 7.88
C LEU A 8 -35.50 4.69 8.05
N ARG A 9 -34.45 3.86 8.16
CA ARG A 9 -33.07 4.31 8.34
C ARG A 9 -32.39 4.42 6.98
N VAL A 10 -31.94 5.62 6.61
CA VAL A 10 -31.26 5.87 5.33
C VAL A 10 -29.89 6.52 5.56
N GLY A 11 -28.84 5.89 5.02
CA GLY A 11 -27.50 6.44 5.00
C GLY A 11 -27.26 7.19 3.68
N ILE A 12 -26.79 8.43 3.74
CA ILE A 12 -26.49 9.23 2.53
C ILE A 12 -25.00 9.56 2.52
N VAL A 13 -24.26 9.07 1.53
CA VAL A 13 -22.82 9.32 1.36
C VAL A 13 -22.62 10.58 0.53
N GLY A 14 -22.10 11.63 1.17
CA GLY A 14 -21.90 12.98 0.64
C GLY A 14 -22.86 14.01 1.27
N ALA A 15 -22.32 15.07 1.88
CA ALA A 15 -23.13 16.15 2.48
C ALA A 15 -23.12 17.43 1.62
N GLY A 16 -23.00 17.28 0.30
CA GLY A 16 -23.23 18.35 -0.67
C GLY A 16 -24.74 18.63 -0.90
N PRO A 17 -25.08 19.56 -1.82
CA PRO A 17 -26.46 19.88 -2.13
C PRO A 17 -27.31 18.66 -2.52
N ALA A 18 -26.75 17.70 -3.26
CA ALA A 18 -27.47 16.50 -3.70
C ALA A 18 -27.95 15.63 -2.52
N GLY A 19 -27.03 15.29 -1.61
CA GLY A 19 -27.37 14.51 -0.41
C GLY A 19 -28.35 15.25 0.51
N ILE A 20 -28.15 16.55 0.71
CA ILE A 20 -29.04 17.36 1.56
C ILE A 20 -30.43 17.52 0.93
N TYR A 21 -30.53 17.68 -0.40
CA TYR A 21 -31.83 17.71 -1.08
C TYR A 21 -32.52 16.35 -1.06
N ALA A 22 -31.78 15.24 -1.17
CA ALA A 22 -32.35 13.91 -1.00
C ALA A 22 -32.90 13.72 0.43
N ALA A 23 -32.18 14.20 1.46
CA ALA A 23 -32.68 14.19 2.83
C ALA A 23 -33.95 15.05 3.00
N ASP A 24 -33.97 16.27 2.44
CA ASP A 24 -35.13 17.17 2.46
C ASP A 24 -36.34 16.55 1.76
N ALA A 25 -36.14 15.93 0.60
CA ALA A 25 -37.19 15.26 -0.16
C ALA A 25 -37.75 14.05 0.62
N LEU A 26 -36.88 13.22 1.19
CA LEU A 26 -37.28 12.04 1.96
C LEU A 26 -38.08 12.43 3.22
N MET A 27 -37.70 13.49 3.92
CA MET A 27 -38.46 13.99 5.09
C MET A 27 -39.83 14.57 4.74
N LYS A 28 -40.03 15.05 3.51
CA LYS A 28 -41.30 15.63 3.04
C LYS A 28 -42.26 14.60 2.48
N SER A 29 -41.78 13.40 2.22
CA SER A 29 -42.59 12.28 1.76
C SER A 29 -43.36 11.63 2.91
N ASP A 30 -44.46 10.96 2.57
CA ASP A 30 -45.18 10.11 3.51
C ASP A 30 -44.31 8.92 3.92
N ALA A 31 -44.44 8.49 5.17
CA ALA A 31 -43.70 7.33 5.67
C ALA A 31 -44.10 6.08 4.85
N PRO A 32 -43.13 5.33 4.28
CA PRO A 32 -43.46 4.12 3.54
C PRO A 32 -44.11 3.07 4.45
N ALA A 33 -44.96 2.23 3.86
CA ALA A 33 -45.71 1.21 4.59
C ALA A 33 -44.77 0.30 5.38
N GLY A 34 -44.97 0.22 6.70
CA GLY A 34 -44.11 -0.54 7.63
C GLY A 34 -43.13 0.33 8.45
N PHE A 35 -43.02 1.63 8.16
CA PHE A 35 -42.16 2.55 8.90
C PHE A 35 -42.94 3.70 9.55
N ASP A 36 -42.45 4.19 10.69
CA ASP A 36 -42.99 5.36 11.41
C ASP A 36 -42.05 6.55 11.24
N GLY A 37 -42.10 7.18 10.06
CA GLY A 37 -41.22 8.28 9.67
C GLY A 37 -39.86 7.83 9.14
N VAL A 38 -38.88 8.73 9.17
CA VAL A 38 -37.53 8.54 8.60
C VAL A 38 -36.44 9.02 9.56
N SER A 39 -35.27 8.38 9.49
CA SER A 39 -34.04 8.73 10.21
C SER A 39 -32.88 8.67 9.24
N ILE A 40 -32.14 9.77 9.11
CA ILE A 40 -31.18 9.99 8.03
C ILE A 40 -29.83 10.36 8.63
N ASP A 41 -28.78 9.64 8.23
CA ASP A 41 -27.40 9.99 8.55
C ASP A 41 -26.68 10.38 7.26
N LEU A 42 -26.21 11.63 7.18
CA LEU A 42 -25.33 12.10 6.11
C LEU A 42 -23.88 11.87 6.50
N TYR A 43 -23.16 11.13 5.68
CA TYR A 43 -21.72 10.93 5.77
C TYR A 43 -21.00 11.96 4.92
N GLU A 44 -19.95 12.55 5.45
CA GLU A 44 -19.10 13.49 4.72
C GLU A 44 -17.63 13.18 4.94
N ARG A 45 -16.87 13.13 3.84
CA ARG A 45 -15.42 12.89 3.89
C ARG A 45 -14.69 14.04 4.56
N MET A 46 -15.17 15.26 4.38
CA MET A 46 -14.61 16.45 5.01
C MET A 46 -15.12 16.67 6.44
N PRO A 47 -14.37 17.36 7.32
CA PRO A 47 -14.88 17.73 8.64
C PRO A 47 -16.06 18.71 8.56
N ALA A 48 -16.12 19.54 7.51
CA ALA A 48 -17.20 20.48 7.25
C ALA A 48 -18.05 20.05 6.03
N PRO A 49 -19.39 20.20 6.07
CA PRO A 49 -20.30 19.78 5.01
C PRO A 49 -20.36 20.78 3.83
N PHE A 50 -21.38 20.60 2.98
CA PHE A 50 -21.75 21.42 1.81
C PHE A 50 -20.99 21.16 0.52
N GLY A 51 -19.99 20.28 0.53
CA GLY A 51 -19.25 19.87 -0.67
C GLY A 51 -18.75 21.07 -1.47
N LEU A 52 -19.00 21.07 -2.79
CA LEU A 52 -18.57 22.14 -3.70
C LEU A 52 -19.16 23.53 -3.40
N ILE A 53 -20.22 23.66 -2.59
CA ILE A 53 -20.65 25.01 -2.16
C ILE A 53 -19.58 25.66 -1.28
N ARG A 54 -18.90 24.86 -0.46
CA ARG A 54 -17.79 25.31 0.39
C ARG A 54 -16.45 25.21 -0.32
N TYR A 55 -16.21 24.14 -1.08
CA TYR A 55 -14.90 23.81 -1.66
C TYR A 55 -14.80 23.95 -3.19
N GLY A 56 -15.71 24.70 -3.82
CA GLY A 56 -15.75 24.81 -5.27
C GLY A 56 -16.31 26.13 -5.81
N VAL A 57 -17.39 26.63 -5.19
CA VAL A 57 -17.94 27.94 -5.53
C VAL A 57 -16.94 29.01 -5.12
N ALA A 58 -16.50 29.82 -6.08
CA ALA A 58 -15.52 30.86 -5.84
C ALA A 58 -15.86 31.78 -4.64
N PRO A 59 -14.85 32.24 -3.88
CA PRO A 59 -15.06 33.02 -2.67
C PRO A 59 -15.72 34.39 -2.92
N ASP A 60 -15.60 34.92 -4.14
CA ASP A 60 -16.25 36.16 -4.58
C ASP A 60 -17.67 35.97 -5.14
N HIS A 61 -18.27 34.79 -4.99
CA HIS A 61 -19.66 34.48 -5.31
C HIS A 61 -20.55 34.31 -4.06
N PRO A 62 -20.67 35.32 -3.17
CA PRO A 62 -21.42 35.17 -1.91
C PRO A 62 -22.91 34.92 -2.13
N ARG A 63 -23.48 35.39 -3.26
CA ARG A 63 -24.89 35.15 -3.61
C ARG A 63 -25.20 33.66 -3.79
N ILE A 64 -24.29 32.93 -4.46
CA ILE A 64 -24.44 31.49 -4.69
C ILE A 64 -24.29 30.74 -3.36
N LYS A 65 -23.31 31.13 -2.54
CA LYS A 65 -23.10 30.58 -1.19
C LYS A 65 -24.29 30.84 -0.24
N GLY A 66 -25.14 31.82 -0.52
CA GLY A 66 -26.40 32.06 0.21
C GLY A 66 -27.32 30.84 0.32
N ILE A 67 -27.21 29.86 -0.59
CA ILE A 67 -27.96 28.59 -0.52
C ILE A 67 -27.69 27.81 0.78
N ILE A 68 -26.52 28.00 1.41
CA ILE A 68 -26.16 27.39 2.70
C ILE A 68 -27.26 27.64 3.74
N THR A 69 -27.88 28.82 3.75
CA THR A 69 -28.97 29.16 4.66
C THR A 69 -30.17 28.22 4.51
N ALA A 70 -30.49 27.81 3.28
CA ALA A 70 -31.56 26.85 3.02
C ALA A 70 -31.16 25.42 3.42
N LEU A 71 -29.89 25.04 3.19
CA LEU A 71 -29.36 23.73 3.55
C LEU A 71 -29.27 23.55 5.09
N HIS A 72 -28.92 24.59 5.84
CA HIS A 72 -28.96 24.59 7.31
C HIS A 72 -30.34 24.21 7.84
N LYS A 73 -31.42 24.76 7.27
CA LYS A 73 -32.80 24.44 7.70
C LYS A 73 -33.15 22.95 7.56
N VAL A 74 -32.47 22.23 6.68
CA VAL A 74 -32.63 20.78 6.50
C VAL A 74 -31.79 20.04 7.54
N LEU A 75 -30.53 20.43 7.73
CA LEU A 75 -29.62 19.80 8.70
C LEU A 75 -30.00 20.09 10.17
N ASP A 76 -30.73 21.17 10.44
CA ASP A 76 -31.29 21.48 11.77
C ASP A 76 -32.50 20.59 12.15
N LYS A 77 -32.97 19.73 11.25
CA LYS A 77 -34.08 18.82 11.52
C LYS A 77 -33.62 17.64 12.39
N PRO A 78 -34.39 17.24 13.41
CA PRO A 78 -34.01 16.15 14.31
C PRO A 78 -33.92 14.77 13.63
N GLN A 79 -34.55 14.61 12.46
CA GLN A 79 -34.46 13.40 11.65
C GLN A 79 -33.10 13.23 10.97
N VAL A 80 -32.29 14.30 10.90
CA VAL A 80 -31.04 14.33 10.13
C VAL A 80 -29.86 14.48 11.07
N ARG A 81 -28.86 13.60 10.93
CA ARG A 81 -27.55 13.75 11.58
C ARG A 81 -26.46 13.85 10.54
N LEU A 82 -25.43 14.64 10.85
CA LEU A 82 -24.19 14.72 10.08
C LEU A 82 -23.12 13.88 10.80
N LEU A 83 -22.43 13.03 10.04
CA LEU A 83 -21.23 12.30 10.42
C LEU A 83 -20.12 12.70 9.44
N GLY A 84 -19.41 13.78 9.75
CA GLY A 84 -18.31 14.30 8.94
C GLY A 84 -16.95 13.71 9.30
N ASN A 85 -15.95 13.93 8.46
CA ASN A 85 -14.63 13.29 8.53
C ASN A 85 -14.69 11.75 8.43
N ILE A 86 -15.65 11.19 7.68
CA ILE A 86 -15.79 9.75 7.42
C ILE A 86 -15.56 9.47 5.94
N ASP A 87 -14.52 8.70 5.63
CA ASP A 87 -14.14 8.34 4.26
C ASP A 87 -14.74 6.99 3.84
N TYR A 88 -15.72 7.03 2.95
CA TYR A 88 -16.35 5.81 2.43
C TYR A 88 -15.37 4.98 1.59
N GLY A 89 -15.36 3.67 1.82
CA GLY A 89 -14.42 2.73 1.21
C GLY A 89 -13.13 2.53 2.02
N VAL A 90 -12.88 3.38 3.02
CA VAL A 90 -11.74 3.26 3.93
C VAL A 90 -12.20 3.05 5.37
N ASP A 91 -12.98 4.00 5.90
CA ASP A 91 -13.43 4.00 7.29
C ASP A 91 -14.71 3.16 7.47
N ILE A 92 -15.57 3.20 6.45
CA ILE A 92 -16.85 2.49 6.39
C ILE A 92 -17.10 1.95 4.98
N THR A 93 -17.58 0.71 4.87
CA THR A 93 -17.85 0.02 3.59
C THR A 93 -19.34 -0.05 3.28
N LEU A 94 -19.71 -0.46 2.06
CA LEU A 94 -21.12 -0.69 1.70
C LEU A 94 -21.77 -1.75 2.60
N ASP A 95 -21.03 -2.81 2.94
CA ASP A 95 -21.54 -3.89 3.79
C ASP A 95 -21.77 -3.41 5.22
N ASP A 96 -20.89 -2.56 5.75
CA ASP A 96 -21.10 -1.89 7.04
C ASP A 96 -22.37 -1.03 7.00
N LEU A 97 -22.54 -0.20 5.96
CA LEU A 97 -23.72 0.66 5.80
C LEU A 97 -25.01 -0.18 5.72
N ARG A 98 -25.03 -1.28 4.97
CA ARG A 98 -26.17 -2.21 4.91
C ARG A 98 -26.48 -2.88 6.26
N GLY A 99 -25.47 -2.99 7.13
CA GLY A 99 -25.68 -3.41 8.51
C GLY A 99 -26.53 -2.43 9.31
N PHE A 100 -26.41 -1.11 9.06
CA PHE A 100 -27.04 -0.05 9.86
C PHE A 100 -28.27 0.61 9.22
N TYR A 101 -28.41 0.54 7.89
CA TYR A 101 -29.44 1.27 7.14
C TYR A 101 -30.27 0.34 6.24
N ASP A 102 -31.55 0.69 6.09
CA ASP A 102 -32.48 -0.01 5.20
C ASP A 102 -32.26 0.36 3.73
N ALA A 103 -31.67 1.54 3.47
CA ALA A 103 -31.24 1.99 2.15
C ALA A 103 -30.04 2.92 2.24
N VAL A 104 -29.25 2.95 1.17
CA VAL A 104 -28.06 3.81 1.05
C VAL A 104 -28.15 4.65 -0.23
N ILE A 105 -27.86 5.94 -0.13
CA ILE A 105 -27.82 6.87 -1.26
C ILE A 105 -26.41 7.44 -1.41
N PHE A 106 -25.83 7.35 -2.60
CA PHE A 106 -24.54 7.96 -2.93
C PHE A 106 -24.73 9.29 -3.66
N SER A 107 -24.06 10.32 -3.16
CA SER A 107 -24.18 11.70 -3.63
C SER A 107 -22.83 12.44 -3.59
N THR A 108 -21.74 11.70 -3.83
CA THR A 108 -20.34 12.12 -3.70
C THR A 108 -19.92 13.21 -4.68
N GLY A 109 -20.70 13.44 -5.73
CA GLY A 109 -20.45 14.50 -6.71
C GLY A 109 -19.27 14.19 -7.63
N ALA A 110 -18.59 15.25 -8.09
CA ALA A 110 -17.39 15.16 -8.93
C ALA A 110 -16.37 16.21 -8.48
N ASN A 111 -15.13 15.80 -8.28
CA ASN A 111 -14.06 16.62 -7.70
C ASN A 111 -12.72 16.51 -8.44
N ALA A 112 -12.63 15.69 -9.50
CA ALA A 112 -11.45 15.58 -10.35
C ALA A 112 -11.67 16.30 -11.68
N ASP A 113 -10.60 16.73 -12.34
CA ASP A 113 -10.66 17.21 -13.71
C ASP A 113 -10.81 16.05 -14.71
N ARG A 114 -11.51 16.29 -15.82
CA ARG A 114 -11.45 15.39 -16.97
C ARG A 114 -10.07 15.45 -17.62
N ALA A 115 -9.56 14.28 -17.99
CA ALA A 115 -8.34 14.20 -18.78
C ALA A 115 -8.51 14.90 -20.13
N LEU A 116 -7.48 15.60 -20.56
CA LEU A 116 -7.36 16.17 -21.90
C LEU A 116 -6.14 15.53 -22.56
N ASP A 117 -6.39 14.68 -23.55
CA ASP A 117 -5.34 13.94 -24.24
C ASP A 117 -4.74 14.78 -25.38
N ILE A 118 -3.76 15.62 -25.04
CA ILE A 118 -2.95 16.38 -25.99
C ILE A 118 -1.46 16.29 -25.59
N PRO A 119 -0.53 16.39 -26.55
CA PRO A 119 0.90 16.42 -26.24
C PRO A 119 1.27 17.55 -25.27
N GLY A 120 2.21 17.29 -24.37
CA GLY A 120 2.70 18.26 -23.37
C GLY A 120 1.79 18.46 -22.16
N ILE A 121 0.72 17.67 -22.00
CA ILE A 121 -0.23 17.84 -20.90
C ILE A 121 0.40 17.71 -19.50
N ASP A 122 1.46 16.91 -19.37
CA ASP A 122 2.15 16.61 -18.11
C ASP A 122 3.33 17.55 -17.81
N LEU A 123 3.55 18.60 -18.62
CA LEU A 123 4.59 19.59 -18.37
C LEU A 123 4.35 20.37 -17.06
N ASP A 124 5.43 20.74 -16.36
CA ASP A 124 5.32 21.65 -15.22
C ASP A 124 4.82 23.03 -15.69
N GLY A 125 3.76 23.53 -15.06
CA GLY A 125 2.96 24.65 -15.58
C GLY A 125 1.60 24.25 -16.16
N SER A 126 1.30 22.96 -16.31
CA SER A 126 0.02 22.46 -16.82
C SER A 126 -0.83 21.87 -15.69
N TYR A 127 -1.86 22.59 -15.27
CA TYR A 127 -2.62 22.31 -14.05
C TYR A 127 -4.10 21.97 -14.31
N GLY A 128 -4.69 21.19 -13.39
CA GLY A 128 -6.13 20.98 -13.32
C GLY A 128 -6.86 22.21 -12.81
N ALA A 129 -8.04 22.51 -13.35
CA ALA A 129 -8.86 23.62 -12.85
C ALA A 129 -9.46 23.29 -11.48
N ALA A 130 -9.91 22.04 -11.28
CA ALA A 130 -10.44 21.57 -10.00
C ALA A 130 -9.41 21.64 -8.88
N ASP A 131 -8.15 21.36 -9.19
CA ASP A 131 -7.04 21.44 -8.23
C ASP A 131 -6.81 22.89 -7.77
N PHE A 132 -6.77 23.83 -8.71
CA PHE A 132 -6.64 25.26 -8.40
C PHE A 132 -7.83 25.80 -7.59
N VAL A 133 -9.04 25.37 -7.96
CA VAL A 133 -10.28 25.67 -7.24
C VAL A 133 -10.20 25.18 -5.80
N SER A 134 -9.82 23.91 -5.62
CA SER A 134 -9.67 23.31 -4.30
C SER A 134 -8.64 24.06 -3.45
N TRP A 135 -7.55 24.55 -4.06
CA TRP A 135 -6.56 25.36 -3.36
C TRP A 135 -7.14 26.69 -2.88
N TYR A 136 -7.71 27.51 -3.77
CA TYR A 136 -8.18 28.85 -3.37
C TYR A 136 -9.41 28.79 -2.44
N ASP A 137 -10.20 27.71 -2.50
CA ASP A 137 -11.31 27.50 -1.58
C ASP A 137 -10.90 26.85 -0.24
N GLY A 138 -9.60 26.58 -0.04
CA GLY A 138 -9.07 26.10 1.23
C GLY A 138 -9.44 24.65 1.54
N HIS A 139 -9.42 23.77 0.54
CA HIS A 139 -9.65 22.34 0.74
C HIS A 139 -8.52 21.71 1.59
N PRO A 140 -8.81 20.91 2.62
CA PRO A 140 -7.79 20.38 3.54
C PRO A 140 -6.79 19.43 2.87
N ASP A 141 -7.18 18.72 1.83
CA ASP A 141 -6.35 17.66 1.22
C ASP A 141 -5.49 18.11 0.02
N VAL A 142 -5.38 19.42 -0.25
CA VAL A 142 -4.53 19.94 -1.34
C VAL A 142 -3.33 20.74 -0.79
N PRO A 143 -2.26 20.97 -1.57
CA PRO A 143 -1.12 21.76 -1.12
C PRO A 143 -1.52 23.14 -0.59
N ARG A 144 -0.76 23.70 0.35
CA ARG A 144 -1.06 25.03 0.93
C ARG A 144 -0.63 26.20 0.05
N THR A 145 0.30 25.94 -0.86
CA THR A 145 0.85 26.92 -1.81
C THR A 145 0.51 26.52 -3.23
N TRP A 146 0.39 27.50 -4.12
CA TRP A 146 0.18 27.30 -5.55
C TRP A 146 1.22 28.10 -6.35
N PRO A 147 1.80 27.54 -7.43
CA PRO A 147 2.84 28.20 -8.22
C PRO A 147 2.24 29.29 -9.14
N LEU A 148 2.15 30.53 -8.63
CA LEU A 148 1.59 31.68 -9.35
C LEU A 148 2.68 32.61 -9.94
N HIS A 149 3.67 32.02 -10.63
CA HIS A 149 4.82 32.74 -11.19
C HIS A 149 4.64 33.17 -12.65
N ALA A 150 3.62 32.64 -13.34
CA ALA A 150 3.35 32.95 -14.73
C ALA A 150 2.69 34.33 -14.88
N GLN A 151 3.18 35.14 -15.81
CA GLN A 151 2.58 36.41 -16.22
C GLN A 151 1.51 36.24 -17.28
N LYS A 152 1.65 35.24 -18.17
CA LYS A 152 0.67 34.91 -19.20
C LYS A 152 0.16 33.49 -19.00
N VAL A 153 -1.14 33.34 -18.76
CA VAL A 153 -1.76 32.05 -18.43
C VAL A 153 -2.90 31.73 -19.39
N ALA A 154 -3.02 30.46 -19.76
CA ALA A 154 -4.15 29.96 -20.53
C ALA A 154 -5.14 29.23 -19.62
N VAL A 155 -6.43 29.39 -19.88
CA VAL A 155 -7.52 28.63 -19.28
C VAL A 155 -8.27 27.93 -20.42
N LEU A 156 -8.26 26.61 -20.43
CA LEU A 156 -8.88 25.82 -21.50
C LEU A 156 -10.32 25.47 -21.12
N GLY A 157 -11.29 26.03 -21.83
CA GLY A 157 -12.71 25.79 -21.60
C GLY A 157 -13.53 27.07 -21.51
N VAL A 158 -14.81 26.99 -21.89
CA VAL A 158 -15.76 28.11 -21.88
C VAL A 158 -17.00 27.76 -21.06
N GLY A 159 -16.79 27.34 -19.82
CA GLY A 159 -17.83 27.13 -18.80
C GLY A 159 -17.60 28.01 -17.58
N ASN A 160 -18.54 28.02 -16.62
CA ASN A 160 -18.44 28.88 -15.43
C ASN A 160 -17.18 28.65 -14.60
N VAL A 161 -16.72 27.40 -14.49
CA VAL A 161 -15.46 27.07 -13.78
C VAL A 161 -14.26 27.74 -14.46
N ALA A 162 -14.22 27.79 -15.78
CA ALA A 162 -13.18 28.50 -16.51
C ALA A 162 -13.21 30.01 -16.21
N LEU A 163 -14.40 30.60 -16.06
CA LEU A 163 -14.54 31.99 -15.65
C LEU A 163 -14.09 32.22 -14.21
N ASP A 164 -14.40 31.31 -13.30
CA ASP A 164 -13.95 31.38 -11.91
C ASP A 164 -12.43 31.34 -11.82
N VAL A 165 -11.80 30.36 -12.48
CA VAL A 165 -10.34 30.25 -12.57
C VAL A 165 -9.74 31.52 -13.18
N ALA A 166 -10.27 31.98 -14.32
CA ALA A 166 -9.77 33.16 -14.99
C ALA A 166 -9.91 34.43 -14.12
N ARG A 167 -11.02 34.57 -13.42
CA ARG A 167 -11.30 35.71 -12.54
C ARG A 167 -10.40 35.69 -11.31
N VAL A 168 -10.20 34.54 -10.66
CA VAL A 168 -9.29 34.43 -9.50
C VAL A 168 -7.84 34.69 -9.91
N LEU A 169 -7.41 34.21 -11.09
CA LEU A 169 -6.07 34.49 -11.62
C LEU A 169 -5.88 35.97 -12.01
N ALA A 170 -6.94 36.67 -12.42
CA ALA A 170 -6.87 38.07 -12.84
C ALA A 170 -7.14 39.08 -11.69
N LYS A 171 -7.75 38.66 -10.58
CA LYS A 171 -7.98 39.53 -9.41
C LYS A 171 -6.74 39.65 -8.55
N THR A 172 -6.62 40.80 -7.89
CA THR A 172 -5.61 40.98 -6.83
C THR A 172 -6.01 40.23 -5.56
N GLY A 173 -5.02 39.86 -4.73
CA GLY A 173 -5.28 39.30 -3.39
C GLY A 173 -6.15 40.24 -2.54
N ASP A 174 -5.97 41.55 -2.65
CA ASP A 174 -6.74 42.55 -1.88
C ASP A 174 -8.22 42.63 -2.32
N GLU A 175 -8.53 42.38 -3.60
CA GLU A 175 -9.93 42.26 -4.07
C GLU A 175 -10.65 41.05 -3.48
N LEU A 176 -9.90 39.99 -3.13
CA LEU A 176 -10.45 38.76 -2.57
C LEU A 176 -10.34 38.71 -1.04
N LEU A 177 -9.54 39.58 -0.41
CA LEU A 177 -9.37 39.65 1.04
C LEU A 177 -10.69 39.82 1.83
N PRO A 178 -11.70 40.61 1.38
CA PRO A 178 -12.97 40.74 2.10
C PRO A 178 -13.81 39.46 2.17
N THR A 179 -13.46 38.43 1.39
CA THR A 179 -14.17 37.15 1.33
C THR A 179 -13.75 36.22 2.46
N GLU A 180 -14.07 34.92 2.36
CA GLU A 180 -13.71 33.89 3.35
C GLU A 180 -12.36 33.19 3.09
N ILE A 181 -11.56 33.64 2.12
CA ILE A 181 -10.28 33.00 1.79
C ILE A 181 -9.34 32.90 3.00
N PRO A 182 -8.65 31.76 3.21
CA PRO A 182 -7.70 31.63 4.31
C PRO A 182 -6.40 32.42 4.04
N PRO A 183 -5.58 32.68 5.08
CA PRO A 183 -4.35 33.46 4.94
C PRO A 183 -3.38 32.93 3.88
N ASN A 184 -3.22 31.61 3.76
CA ASN A 184 -2.32 31.00 2.78
C ASN A 184 -2.74 31.30 1.33
N VAL A 185 -4.05 31.42 1.08
CA VAL A 185 -4.59 31.76 -0.24
C VAL A 185 -4.40 33.25 -0.52
N TYR A 186 -4.68 34.12 0.45
CA TYR A 186 -4.42 35.56 0.31
C TYR A 186 -2.95 35.83 -0.03
N GLU A 187 -2.02 35.25 0.72
CA GLU A 187 -0.57 35.44 0.46
C GLU A 187 -0.16 34.91 -0.92
N GLY A 188 -0.71 33.77 -1.36
CA GLY A 188 -0.49 33.27 -2.71
C GLY A 188 -1.00 34.22 -3.79
N LEU A 189 -2.24 34.69 -3.67
CA LEU A 189 -2.86 35.61 -4.63
C LEU A 189 -2.22 37.01 -4.61
N LYS A 190 -1.68 37.44 -3.48
CA LYS A 190 -0.90 38.66 -3.36
C LYS A 190 0.44 38.57 -4.10
N ALA A 191 1.03 37.37 -4.14
CA ALA A 191 2.27 37.08 -4.86
C ALA A 191 2.05 36.70 -6.34
N ASN A 192 0.79 36.63 -6.80
CA ASN A 192 0.43 36.27 -8.16
C ASN A 192 1.04 37.25 -9.17
N GLN A 193 1.67 36.72 -10.21
CA GLN A 193 2.33 37.49 -11.25
C GLN A 193 1.51 37.61 -12.54
N ALA A 194 0.33 36.98 -12.62
CA ALA A 194 -0.49 36.97 -13.83
C ALA A 194 -0.92 38.39 -14.23
N LEU A 195 -0.60 38.77 -15.47
CA LEU A 195 -0.98 40.02 -16.12
C LEU A 195 -1.96 39.78 -17.27
N GLU A 196 -1.80 38.66 -17.98
CA GLU A 196 -2.66 38.26 -19.09
C GLU A 196 -3.26 36.87 -18.82
N VAL A 197 -4.57 36.79 -18.88
CA VAL A 197 -5.33 35.54 -18.73
C VAL A 197 -6.09 35.28 -20.03
N HIS A 198 -5.79 34.17 -20.70
CA HIS A 198 -6.37 33.81 -21.99
C HIS A 198 -7.31 32.62 -21.83
N VAL A 199 -8.61 32.83 -21.99
CA VAL A 199 -9.62 31.78 -21.95
C VAL A 199 -9.90 31.28 -23.36
N PHE A 200 -9.72 29.97 -23.61
CA PHE A 200 -9.84 29.37 -24.94
C PHE A 200 -11.08 28.49 -25.07
N GLY A 201 -11.91 28.80 -26.08
CA GLY A 201 -13.06 28.02 -26.49
C GLY A 201 -12.88 27.41 -27.87
N ARG A 202 -12.98 26.08 -27.98
CA ARG A 202 -12.91 25.36 -29.27
C ARG A 202 -14.08 25.60 -30.23
N ARG A 203 -15.15 26.26 -29.76
CA ARG A 203 -16.38 26.58 -30.51
C ARG A 203 -16.68 28.08 -30.39
N GLY A 204 -17.72 28.55 -31.08
CA GLY A 204 -18.12 29.95 -31.08
C GLY A 204 -18.86 30.44 -29.83
N PRO A 205 -19.16 31.75 -29.77
CA PRO A 205 -19.84 32.40 -28.64
C PRO A 205 -21.20 31.78 -28.28
N ALA A 206 -21.99 31.37 -29.26
CA ALA A 206 -23.33 30.79 -29.03
C ALA A 206 -23.28 29.39 -28.37
N GLN A 207 -22.11 28.73 -28.40
CA GLN A 207 -21.90 27.41 -27.80
C GLN A 207 -21.19 27.48 -26.43
N ALA A 208 -20.88 28.70 -25.94
CA ALA A 208 -20.34 28.90 -24.61
C ALA A 208 -21.34 28.42 -23.54
N LYS A 209 -20.81 27.83 -22.47
CA LYS A 209 -21.60 27.29 -21.35
C LYS A 209 -21.54 28.21 -20.12
N PHE A 210 -21.21 29.47 -20.34
CA PHE A 210 -21.31 30.50 -19.31
C PHE A 210 -22.76 30.72 -18.92
N THR A 211 -22.98 31.31 -17.75
CA THR A 211 -24.24 31.95 -17.43
C THR A 211 -24.11 33.47 -17.51
N PRO A 212 -25.17 34.22 -17.89
CA PRO A 212 -25.05 35.64 -18.18
C PRO A 212 -24.55 36.52 -17.03
N LEU A 213 -24.82 36.12 -15.79
CA LEU A 213 -24.40 36.88 -14.60
C LEU A 213 -22.89 36.75 -14.41
N GLU A 214 -22.39 35.52 -14.39
CA GLU A 214 -21.00 35.14 -14.17
C GLU A 214 -20.10 35.70 -15.27
N LEU A 215 -20.58 35.73 -16.51
CA LEU A 215 -19.88 36.41 -17.61
C LEU A 215 -19.69 37.89 -17.28
N ARG A 216 -20.78 38.63 -17.01
CA ARG A 216 -20.70 40.08 -16.77
C ARG A 216 -19.89 40.45 -15.53
N GLU A 217 -19.87 39.58 -14.52
CA GLU A 217 -19.09 39.81 -13.30
C GLU A 217 -17.57 39.88 -13.53
N LEU A 218 -17.06 39.33 -14.64
CA LEU A 218 -15.65 39.51 -15.03
C LEU A 218 -15.27 40.99 -15.20
N ASP A 219 -16.20 41.78 -15.73
CA ASP A 219 -15.95 43.18 -16.12
C ASP A 219 -16.32 44.19 -15.02
N HIS A 220 -16.83 43.71 -13.88
CA HIS A 220 -17.10 44.53 -12.71
C HIS A 220 -15.84 44.87 -11.90
N SER A 221 -14.76 44.09 -12.05
CA SER A 221 -13.52 44.35 -11.34
C SER A 221 -12.87 45.65 -11.86
N PRO A 222 -12.38 46.53 -10.95
CA PRO A 222 -11.66 47.73 -11.35
C PRO A 222 -10.28 47.43 -11.96
N THR A 223 -9.76 46.20 -11.81
CA THR A 223 -8.40 45.82 -12.24
C THR A 223 -8.39 44.95 -13.50
N ILE A 224 -9.52 44.37 -13.89
CA ILE A 224 -9.64 43.44 -15.03
C ILE A 224 -10.24 44.15 -16.23
N GLU A 225 -9.50 44.17 -17.35
CA GLU A 225 -10.01 44.56 -18.66
C GLU A 225 -10.33 43.31 -19.48
N VAL A 226 -11.62 43.05 -19.73
CA VAL A 226 -12.04 41.93 -20.58
C VAL A 226 -11.93 42.30 -22.06
N ILE A 227 -11.31 41.45 -22.87
CA ILE A 227 -11.04 41.69 -24.29
C ILE A 227 -11.59 40.51 -25.09
N VAL A 228 -12.35 40.82 -26.15
CA VAL A 228 -12.88 39.84 -27.11
C VAL A 228 -12.47 40.31 -28.50
N ASP A 229 -11.92 39.42 -29.32
CA ASP A 229 -11.56 39.76 -30.70
C ASP A 229 -12.82 39.87 -31.57
N PRO A 230 -13.03 40.96 -32.34
CA PRO A 230 -14.14 41.07 -33.28
C PRO A 230 -14.25 39.91 -34.27
N SER A 231 -13.13 39.29 -34.66
CA SER A 231 -13.10 38.15 -35.57
C SER A 231 -13.64 36.85 -34.96
N ASP A 232 -13.82 36.80 -33.64
CA ASP A 232 -14.41 35.68 -32.92
C ASP A 232 -15.94 35.80 -32.77
N ILE A 233 -16.53 36.90 -33.23
CA ILE A 233 -17.98 37.09 -33.29
C ILE A 233 -18.49 36.59 -34.65
N ASP A 234 -18.77 35.29 -34.72
CA ASP A 234 -19.35 34.63 -35.90
C ASP A 234 -20.51 33.70 -35.52
N TYR A 235 -21.54 33.66 -36.36
CA TYR A 235 -22.78 32.90 -36.14
C TYR A 235 -23.27 32.26 -37.43
N ASP A 236 -23.47 30.95 -37.39
CA ASP A 236 -24.13 30.18 -38.43
C ASP A 236 -25.62 29.97 -38.11
N GLU A 237 -26.35 29.25 -38.98
CA GLU A 237 -27.78 29.00 -38.80
C GLU A 237 -28.09 28.26 -37.49
N GLY A 238 -27.27 27.28 -37.11
CA GLY A 238 -27.40 26.57 -35.83
C GLY A 238 -27.16 27.47 -34.61
N SER A 239 -26.20 28.38 -34.69
CA SER A 239 -25.91 29.36 -33.64
C SER A 239 -27.07 30.35 -33.47
N GLU A 240 -27.62 30.86 -34.58
CA GLU A 240 -28.80 31.72 -34.59
C GLU A 240 -30.05 31.00 -34.08
N ALA A 241 -30.20 29.71 -34.38
CA ALA A 241 -31.24 28.89 -33.78
C ALA A 241 -31.07 28.80 -32.26
N ALA A 242 -29.86 28.53 -31.75
CA ALA A 242 -29.60 28.45 -30.31
C ALA A 242 -29.91 29.76 -29.57
N ARG A 243 -29.51 30.92 -30.13
CA ARG A 243 -29.84 32.25 -29.59
C ARG A 243 -31.36 32.46 -29.50
N ARG A 244 -32.09 32.17 -30.58
CA ARG A 244 -33.56 32.34 -30.62
C ARG A 244 -34.28 31.46 -29.60
N HIS A 245 -33.77 30.26 -29.33
CA HIS A 245 -34.40 29.31 -28.40
C HIS A 245 -34.03 29.54 -26.93
N SER A 246 -32.90 30.22 -26.65
CA SER A 246 -32.45 30.45 -25.27
C SER A 246 -32.08 31.91 -25.02
N LYS A 247 -32.90 32.58 -24.20
CA LYS A 247 -32.61 33.94 -23.72
C LYS A 247 -31.25 34.05 -23.02
N GLN A 248 -30.77 32.97 -22.38
CA GLN A 248 -29.46 32.97 -21.74
C GLN A 248 -28.34 33.03 -22.79
N VAL A 249 -28.42 32.19 -23.83
CA VAL A 249 -27.44 32.19 -24.93
C VAL A 249 -27.44 33.55 -25.63
N ASP A 250 -28.61 34.11 -25.93
CA ASP A 250 -28.71 35.41 -26.57
C ASP A 250 -28.08 36.53 -25.74
N MET A 251 -28.33 36.57 -24.42
CA MET A 251 -27.68 37.54 -23.52
C MET A 251 -26.16 37.41 -23.47
N ILE A 252 -25.62 36.19 -23.57
CA ILE A 252 -24.17 35.94 -23.60
C ILE A 252 -23.59 36.50 -24.89
N CYS A 253 -24.17 36.14 -26.05
CA CYS A 253 -23.73 36.65 -27.35
C CYS A 253 -23.76 38.18 -27.39
N ASN A 254 -24.87 38.80 -26.97
CA ASN A 254 -24.99 40.27 -26.94
C ASN A 254 -23.95 40.94 -26.04
N THR A 255 -23.56 40.29 -24.92
CA THR A 255 -22.52 40.82 -24.02
C THR A 255 -21.14 40.74 -24.68
N LEU A 256 -20.83 39.62 -25.33
CA LEU A 256 -19.55 39.41 -26.03
C LEU A 256 -19.42 40.34 -27.24
N GLU A 257 -20.49 40.52 -28.02
CA GLU A 257 -20.56 41.48 -29.13
C GLU A 257 -20.25 42.91 -28.65
N GLN A 258 -20.84 43.33 -27.52
CA GLN A 258 -20.57 44.64 -26.92
C GLN A 258 -19.11 44.81 -26.49
N TRP A 259 -18.50 43.76 -25.94
CA TRP A 259 -17.09 43.79 -25.56
C TRP A 259 -16.14 43.71 -26.74
N ALA A 260 -16.54 43.11 -27.86
CA ALA A 260 -15.72 43.07 -29.06
C ALA A 260 -15.58 44.44 -29.75
N ILE A 261 -16.61 45.29 -29.65
CA ILE A 261 -16.62 46.61 -30.31
C ILE A 261 -16.23 47.78 -29.39
N ARG A 262 -15.96 47.53 -28.11
CA ARG A 262 -15.58 48.59 -27.15
C ARG A 262 -14.10 48.94 -27.27
N ASP A 263 -13.76 50.18 -26.94
CA ASP A 263 -12.36 50.57 -26.77
C ASP A 263 -11.75 49.88 -25.55
N VAL A 264 -10.55 49.32 -25.71
CA VAL A 264 -9.82 48.64 -24.63
C VAL A 264 -9.24 49.66 -23.65
N GLY A 265 -9.59 49.54 -22.37
CA GLY A 265 -9.11 50.41 -21.29
C GLY A 265 -7.67 50.13 -20.82
N ASP A 266 -7.25 50.86 -19.78
CA ASP A 266 -5.91 50.81 -19.18
C ASP A 266 -5.82 49.99 -17.89
N ARG A 267 -6.87 49.22 -17.54
CA ARG A 267 -6.84 48.35 -16.35
C ARG A 267 -5.68 47.35 -16.45
N PRO A 268 -4.98 47.06 -15.33
CA PRO A 268 -3.69 46.38 -15.33
C PRO A 268 -3.73 44.92 -15.79
N HIS A 269 -4.79 44.17 -15.48
CA HIS A 269 -4.91 42.77 -15.87
C HIS A 269 -5.78 42.63 -17.12
N LYS A 270 -5.27 41.94 -18.14
CA LYS A 270 -5.98 41.70 -19.39
C LYS A 270 -6.55 40.29 -19.40
N LEU A 271 -7.86 40.17 -19.57
CA LEU A 271 -8.54 38.89 -19.68
C LEU A 271 -9.09 38.74 -21.09
N PHE A 272 -8.46 37.89 -21.89
CA PHE A 272 -8.86 37.63 -23.26
C PHE A 272 -9.80 36.43 -23.33
N LEU A 273 -10.91 36.56 -24.05
CA LEU A 273 -11.79 35.45 -24.42
C LEU A 273 -11.58 35.13 -25.90
N HIS A 274 -10.96 33.99 -26.18
CA HIS A 274 -10.72 33.48 -27.53
C HIS A 274 -11.72 32.39 -27.88
N PHE A 275 -12.41 32.52 -29.00
CA PHE A 275 -13.31 31.50 -29.54
C PHE A 275 -12.72 30.90 -30.81
N PHE A 276 -13.26 29.75 -31.20
CA PHE A 276 -12.78 28.98 -32.35
C PHE A 276 -11.31 28.54 -32.25
N GLU A 277 -10.80 28.37 -31.03
CA GLU A 277 -9.43 27.92 -30.77
C GLU A 277 -9.46 26.58 -30.05
N SER A 278 -9.15 25.50 -30.77
CA SER A 278 -9.08 24.16 -30.19
C SER A 278 -7.66 23.86 -29.72
N PRO A 279 -7.40 23.55 -28.44
CA PRO A 279 -6.06 23.22 -27.97
C PRO A 279 -5.56 21.93 -28.66
N ALA A 280 -4.36 22.00 -29.23
CA ALA A 280 -3.75 20.90 -29.97
C ALA A 280 -2.52 20.34 -29.25
N GLU A 281 -1.73 21.19 -28.60
CA GLU A 281 -0.48 20.81 -27.91
C GLU A 281 -0.10 21.89 -26.87
N ILE A 282 0.42 21.48 -25.72
CA ILE A 282 1.09 22.38 -24.77
C ILE A 282 2.58 22.33 -25.08
N LEU A 283 3.14 23.49 -25.44
CA LEU A 283 4.53 23.60 -25.88
C LEU A 283 5.44 23.70 -24.65
N GLY A 284 6.53 22.94 -24.64
CA GLY A 284 7.45 22.86 -23.51
C GLY A 284 8.91 23.08 -23.86
N SER A 285 9.66 23.58 -22.89
CA SER A 285 11.13 23.65 -22.89
C SER A 285 11.65 23.24 -21.52
N ASP A 286 12.67 22.38 -21.47
CA ASP A 286 13.25 21.85 -20.23
C ASP A 286 12.22 21.27 -19.22
N GLY A 287 11.14 20.68 -19.74
CA GLY A 287 10.07 20.08 -18.92
C GLY A 287 9.03 21.08 -18.37
N THR A 288 9.13 22.36 -18.73
CA THR A 288 8.22 23.43 -18.30
C THR A 288 7.42 24.01 -19.46
N VAL A 289 6.22 24.53 -19.20
CA VAL A 289 5.35 25.17 -20.19
C VAL A 289 5.96 26.49 -20.70
N VAL A 290 6.04 26.64 -22.01
CA VAL A 290 6.50 27.86 -22.69
C VAL A 290 5.53 28.37 -23.77
N GLY A 291 4.47 27.61 -24.05
CA GLY A 291 3.41 28.07 -24.93
C GLY A 291 2.23 27.12 -25.03
N LEU A 292 1.21 27.54 -25.77
CA LEU A 292 0.05 26.73 -26.13
C LEU A 292 -0.12 26.79 -27.65
N ARG A 293 -0.25 25.64 -28.30
CA ARG A 293 -0.65 25.54 -29.70
C ARG A 293 -2.14 25.24 -29.80
N THR A 294 -2.85 26.07 -30.55
CA THR A 294 -4.26 25.86 -30.89
C THR A 294 -4.43 25.65 -32.39
N GLU A 295 -5.44 24.88 -32.78
CA GLU A 295 -5.95 24.80 -34.15
C GLU A 295 -7.18 25.71 -34.26
N ARG A 296 -7.20 26.58 -35.28
CA ARG A 296 -8.37 27.40 -35.59
C ARG A 296 -9.50 26.50 -36.06
N THR A 297 -10.70 26.71 -35.52
CA THR A 297 -11.92 26.00 -35.93
C THR A 297 -12.86 26.93 -36.69
N GLN A 298 -13.83 26.34 -37.39
CA GLN A 298 -14.88 27.09 -38.09
C GLN A 298 -16.22 26.39 -37.95
N LEU A 299 -17.31 27.15 -37.98
CA LEU A 299 -18.67 26.63 -37.97
C LEU A 299 -18.96 25.78 -39.21
N ASP A 300 -19.80 24.76 -39.05
CA ASP A 300 -20.21 23.84 -40.13
C ASP A 300 -21.64 24.06 -40.66
N GLY A 301 -22.36 25.05 -40.12
CA GLY A 301 -23.76 25.36 -40.44
C GLY A 301 -24.75 24.84 -39.42
N THR A 302 -24.36 23.90 -38.56
CA THR A 302 -25.24 23.25 -37.57
C THR A 302 -25.03 23.76 -36.14
N GLY A 303 -24.17 24.76 -35.93
CA GLY A 303 -23.70 25.19 -34.62
C GLY A 303 -22.60 24.30 -34.04
N ASN A 304 -22.09 23.35 -34.81
CA ASN A 304 -20.87 22.59 -34.50
C ASN A 304 -19.67 23.21 -35.23
N CYS A 305 -18.47 22.78 -34.85
CA CYS A 305 -17.23 23.27 -35.44
C CYS A 305 -16.37 22.14 -35.98
N LYS A 306 -15.60 22.43 -37.03
CA LYS A 306 -14.55 21.57 -37.57
C LYS A 306 -13.20 22.31 -37.58
N GLY A 307 -12.10 21.55 -37.49
CA GLY A 307 -10.76 22.09 -37.63
C GLY A 307 -10.49 22.64 -39.04
N THR A 308 -9.70 23.69 -39.13
CA THR A 308 -9.27 24.32 -40.40
C THR A 308 -7.92 23.79 -40.88
N GLY A 309 -7.14 23.14 -40.01
CA GLY A 309 -5.74 22.82 -40.23
C GLY A 309 -4.77 23.99 -40.02
N GLU A 310 -5.26 25.18 -39.66
CA GLU A 310 -4.43 26.34 -39.34
C GLU A 310 -4.09 26.35 -37.85
N TYR A 311 -2.80 26.42 -37.52
CA TYR A 311 -2.30 26.39 -36.14
C TYR A 311 -1.73 27.73 -35.72
N LYS A 312 -1.95 28.08 -34.45
CA LYS A 312 -1.41 29.28 -33.81
C LYS A 312 -0.73 28.92 -32.50
N ASP A 313 0.48 29.44 -32.32
CA ASP A 313 1.24 29.30 -31.09
C ASP A 313 1.09 30.57 -30.24
N TRP A 314 0.72 30.38 -28.99
CA TRP A 314 0.50 31.43 -28.00
C TRP A 314 1.62 31.40 -26.97
N ASP A 315 2.19 32.57 -26.68
CA ASP A 315 3.17 32.78 -25.61
C ASP A 315 2.48 32.68 -24.23
N ILE A 316 2.59 31.51 -23.60
CA ILE A 316 1.88 31.12 -22.38
C ILE A 316 2.85 30.38 -21.45
N GLN A 317 2.82 30.69 -20.16
CA GLN A 317 3.76 30.15 -19.17
C GLN A 317 3.09 29.17 -18.20
N ALA A 318 1.74 29.16 -18.15
CA ALA A 318 0.97 28.15 -17.43
C ALA A 318 -0.39 27.92 -18.09
N VAL A 319 -0.92 26.71 -17.97
CA VAL A 319 -2.21 26.27 -18.55
C VAL A 319 -3.09 25.69 -17.45
N TYR A 320 -4.34 26.10 -17.38
CA TYR A 320 -5.37 25.60 -16.45
C TYR A 320 -6.48 24.91 -17.24
N ARG A 321 -6.73 23.63 -16.97
CA ARG A 321 -7.63 22.78 -17.77
C ARG A 321 -9.03 22.74 -17.19
N ALA A 322 -9.90 23.65 -17.63
CA ALA A 322 -11.30 23.74 -17.20
C ALA A 322 -12.28 23.05 -18.18
N VAL A 323 -11.94 21.83 -18.63
CA VAL A 323 -12.70 21.08 -19.65
C VAL A 323 -13.82 20.19 -19.09
N GLY A 324 -14.05 20.26 -17.77
CA GLY A 324 -15.14 19.60 -17.06
C GLY A 324 -14.64 18.76 -15.88
N TYR A 325 -15.53 18.48 -14.94
CA TYR A 325 -15.24 17.59 -13.82
C TYR A 325 -15.46 16.11 -14.22
N LEU A 326 -14.89 15.22 -13.42
CA LEU A 326 -15.08 13.79 -13.46
C LEU A 326 -15.38 13.30 -12.04
N SER A 327 -16.41 12.46 -11.91
CA SER A 327 -16.67 11.78 -10.64
C SER A 327 -15.62 10.70 -10.40
N GLN A 328 -15.41 10.33 -9.15
CA GLN A 328 -14.49 9.23 -8.81
C GLN A 328 -15.24 7.91 -8.72
N ASN A 329 -14.55 6.82 -9.08
CA ASN A 329 -15.05 5.46 -8.86
C ASN A 329 -15.34 5.26 -7.36
N ILE A 330 -16.52 4.70 -7.05
CA ILE A 330 -16.97 4.44 -5.69
C ILE A 330 -16.79 2.96 -5.40
N PRO A 331 -15.98 2.57 -4.39
CA PRO A 331 -15.79 1.17 -4.04
C PRO A 331 -17.11 0.42 -3.83
N ALA A 332 -17.17 -0.81 -4.34
CA ALA A 332 -18.35 -1.69 -4.32
C ALA A 332 -19.56 -1.22 -5.15
N LEU A 333 -19.44 -0.14 -5.94
CA LEU A 333 -20.44 0.27 -6.92
C LEU A 333 -19.89 0.08 -8.34
N PRO A 334 -20.75 -0.20 -9.33
CA PRO A 334 -20.38 -0.15 -10.74
C PRO A 334 -20.09 1.29 -11.15
N PHE A 335 -19.20 1.47 -12.12
CA PHE A 335 -18.77 2.78 -12.57
C PHE A 335 -18.51 2.77 -14.08
N ASP A 336 -19.06 3.76 -14.78
CA ASP A 336 -18.76 4.03 -16.18
C ASP A 336 -17.64 5.08 -16.24
N ASP A 337 -16.42 4.65 -16.54
CA ASP A 337 -15.24 5.51 -16.64
C ASP A 337 -15.36 6.56 -17.76
N GLN A 338 -16.14 6.28 -18.82
CA GLN A 338 -16.32 7.19 -19.93
C GLN A 338 -17.33 8.29 -19.58
N ALA A 339 -18.47 7.92 -18.98
CA ALA A 339 -19.46 8.88 -18.53
C ALA A 339 -19.02 9.64 -17.26
N GLY A 340 -18.20 8.99 -16.42
CA GLY A 340 -17.81 9.47 -15.10
C GLY A 340 -18.98 9.42 -14.12
N THR A 341 -19.80 8.38 -14.18
CA THR A 341 -21.03 8.22 -13.39
C THR A 341 -21.22 6.78 -12.95
N VAL A 342 -22.01 6.57 -11.91
CA VAL A 342 -22.52 5.23 -11.56
C VAL A 342 -23.69 4.89 -12.49
N PRO A 343 -23.62 3.76 -13.24
CA PRO A 343 -24.74 3.30 -14.08
C PRO A 343 -26.01 3.14 -13.24
N ASN A 344 -27.11 3.77 -13.68
CA ASN A 344 -28.34 3.81 -12.91
C ASN A 344 -29.59 3.99 -13.78
N GLU A 345 -30.74 3.54 -13.26
CA GLU A 345 -32.07 3.83 -13.81
C GLU A 345 -32.88 4.65 -12.81
N ALA A 346 -33.13 5.92 -13.13
CA ALA A 346 -33.84 6.88 -12.27
C ALA A 346 -33.27 7.00 -10.83
N GLY A 347 -31.99 6.65 -10.64
CA GLY A 347 -31.32 6.64 -9.35
C GLY A 347 -31.09 5.26 -8.74
N ARG A 348 -31.72 4.18 -9.23
CA ARG A 348 -31.40 2.80 -8.84
C ARG A 348 -30.10 2.35 -9.49
N VAL A 349 -29.13 1.89 -8.71
CA VAL A 349 -27.83 1.45 -9.26
C VAL A 349 -27.99 0.17 -10.07
N LEU A 350 -27.47 0.14 -11.30
CA LEU A 350 -27.54 -1.01 -12.22
C LEU A 350 -26.33 -1.92 -12.03
N VAL A 351 -26.53 -3.24 -11.90
CA VAL A 351 -25.44 -4.24 -11.76
C VAL A 351 -25.37 -5.24 -12.89
N ASP A 352 -26.49 -5.46 -13.57
CA ASP A 352 -26.60 -6.31 -14.75
C ASP A 352 -27.62 -5.66 -15.68
N GLU A 353 -27.17 -5.07 -16.80
CA GLU A 353 -28.06 -4.37 -17.73
C GLU A 353 -28.94 -5.31 -18.55
N ASP A 354 -28.56 -6.58 -18.65
CA ASP A 354 -29.24 -7.61 -19.44
C ASP A 354 -30.29 -8.40 -18.60
N ALA A 355 -30.30 -8.20 -17.28
CA ALA A 355 -31.26 -8.84 -16.38
C ALA A 355 -32.61 -8.08 -16.33
N ASP A 356 -33.71 -8.84 -16.26
CA ASP A 356 -35.06 -8.30 -16.04
C ASP A 356 -35.44 -8.27 -14.55
N GLY A 357 -36.22 -7.26 -14.17
CA GLY A 357 -36.79 -7.15 -12.82
C GLY A 357 -35.77 -6.80 -11.73
N PRO A 358 -35.99 -7.21 -10.47
CA PRO A 358 -35.18 -6.77 -9.33
C PRO A 358 -33.70 -7.15 -9.40
N ALA A 359 -33.36 -8.23 -10.12
CA ALA A 359 -31.98 -8.70 -10.27
C ALA A 359 -31.08 -7.73 -11.07
N ARG A 360 -31.69 -6.81 -11.82
CA ARG A 360 -31.02 -5.75 -12.58
C ARG A 360 -30.31 -4.72 -11.68
N TYR A 361 -30.82 -4.54 -10.46
CA TYR A 361 -30.42 -3.46 -9.56
C TYR A 361 -29.58 -3.96 -8.40
N LEU A 362 -28.62 -3.13 -7.97
CA LEU A 362 -27.96 -3.33 -6.69
C LEU A 362 -28.98 -3.09 -5.56
N PRO A 363 -29.27 -4.08 -4.69
CA PRO A 363 -30.33 -3.95 -3.71
C PRO A 363 -30.13 -2.73 -2.79
N GLN A 364 -31.22 -1.98 -2.58
CA GLN A 364 -31.33 -0.86 -1.62
C GLN A 364 -30.26 0.22 -1.78
N THR A 365 -29.68 0.35 -2.97
CA THR A 365 -28.56 1.25 -3.24
C THR A 365 -28.92 2.22 -4.36
N TYR A 366 -28.78 3.51 -4.07
CA TYR A 366 -29.24 4.58 -4.94
C TYR A 366 -28.15 5.63 -5.17
N VAL A 367 -28.30 6.44 -6.20
CA VAL A 367 -27.42 7.57 -6.53
C VAL A 367 -28.22 8.84 -6.80
N THR A 368 -27.62 10.01 -6.55
CA THR A 368 -28.17 11.32 -6.92
C THR A 368 -27.07 12.37 -7.11
N GLY A 369 -27.36 13.43 -7.87
CA GLY A 369 -26.44 14.51 -8.16
C GLY A 369 -25.46 14.18 -9.28
N TRP A 370 -24.26 14.74 -9.22
CA TRP A 370 -23.29 14.60 -10.32
C TRP A 370 -22.77 13.18 -10.50
N ILE A 371 -22.71 12.37 -9.45
CA ILE A 371 -22.36 10.95 -9.57
C ILE A 371 -23.41 10.15 -10.38
N LYS A 372 -24.65 10.64 -10.43
CA LYS A 372 -25.77 10.05 -11.20
C LYS A 372 -25.86 10.60 -12.62
N ARG A 373 -25.76 11.93 -12.79
CA ARG A 373 -26.08 12.64 -14.04
C ARG A 373 -24.85 13.17 -14.80
N GLY A 374 -23.67 13.06 -14.20
CA GLY A 374 -22.47 13.77 -14.61
C GLY A 374 -22.47 15.22 -14.11
N PRO A 375 -21.32 15.92 -14.20
CA PRO A 375 -21.15 17.28 -13.68
C PRO A 375 -21.71 18.34 -14.65
N VAL A 376 -23.02 18.25 -14.88
CA VAL A 376 -23.76 19.16 -15.76
C VAL A 376 -24.96 19.72 -15.00
N GLY A 377 -25.13 21.05 -15.06
CA GLY A 377 -26.27 21.75 -14.49
C GLY A 377 -25.97 22.58 -13.25
N LEU A 378 -26.81 23.60 -13.02
CA LEU A 378 -26.74 24.47 -11.84
C LEU A 378 -27.29 23.75 -10.60
N ILE A 379 -26.97 24.27 -9.41
CA ILE A 379 -27.39 23.71 -8.10
C ILE A 379 -28.90 23.41 -8.04
N GLY A 380 -29.74 24.20 -8.72
CA GLY A 380 -31.19 23.98 -8.77
C GLY A 380 -31.62 22.69 -9.48
N HIS A 381 -30.87 22.21 -10.48
CA HIS A 381 -31.19 20.96 -11.19
C HIS A 381 -31.02 19.74 -10.29
N THR A 382 -30.06 19.81 -9.37
CA THR A 382 -29.77 18.75 -8.39
C THR A 382 -30.99 18.44 -7.51
N LYS A 383 -31.84 19.42 -7.21
CA LYS A 383 -33.05 19.19 -6.40
C LYS A 383 -34.09 18.32 -7.11
N GLY A 384 -34.33 18.57 -8.40
CA GLY A 384 -35.25 17.76 -9.20
C GLY A 384 -34.75 16.32 -9.35
N ASP A 385 -33.44 16.16 -9.55
CA ASP A 385 -32.79 14.85 -9.60
C ASP A 385 -32.91 14.06 -8.30
N ALA A 386 -32.71 14.72 -7.15
CA ALA A 386 -32.87 14.09 -5.84
C ALA A 386 -34.30 13.60 -5.61
N ASN A 387 -35.32 14.38 -6.02
CA ASN A 387 -36.72 13.96 -5.89
C ASN A 387 -37.02 12.68 -6.69
N GLU A 388 -36.46 12.53 -7.90
CA GLU A 388 -36.64 11.34 -8.73
C GLU A 388 -36.02 10.09 -8.06
N THR A 389 -34.81 10.23 -7.49
CA THR A 389 -34.16 9.15 -6.74
C THR A 389 -34.98 8.76 -5.50
N ILE A 390 -35.50 9.74 -4.75
CA ILE A 390 -36.31 9.48 -3.55
C ILE A 390 -37.66 8.82 -3.90
N ALA A 391 -38.30 9.19 -5.01
CA ALA A 391 -39.51 8.51 -5.47
C ALA A 391 -39.24 7.01 -5.71
N CYS A 392 -38.13 6.69 -6.37
CA CYS A 392 -37.72 5.30 -6.59
C CYS A 392 -37.46 4.55 -5.29
N LEU A 393 -36.76 5.17 -4.33
CA LEU A 393 -36.49 4.58 -3.02
C LEU A 393 -37.77 4.25 -2.26
N LEU A 394 -38.75 5.17 -2.27
CA LEU A 394 -40.03 4.97 -1.57
C LEU A 394 -40.88 3.88 -2.22
N ASP A 395 -40.87 3.78 -3.55
CA ASP A 395 -41.56 2.72 -4.29
C ASP A 395 -41.03 1.33 -3.94
N ASP A 396 -39.72 1.23 -3.70
CA ASP A 396 -39.01 -0.01 -3.38
C ASP A 396 -39.08 -0.37 -1.88
N ALA A 397 -39.38 0.60 -1.00
CA ALA A 397 -39.27 0.45 0.44
C ALA A 397 -40.11 -0.69 1.05
N LYS A 398 -41.21 -1.06 0.38
CA LYS A 398 -42.08 -2.19 0.76
C LYS A 398 -41.39 -3.55 0.65
N ASP A 399 -40.34 -3.65 -0.16
CA ASP A 399 -39.60 -4.88 -0.48
C ASP A 399 -38.22 -4.90 0.20
N PHE A 400 -37.94 -3.96 1.10
CA PHE A 400 -36.65 -3.86 1.77
C PHE A 400 -36.41 -5.00 2.76
N THR A 401 -35.22 -5.60 2.66
CA THR A 401 -34.61 -6.36 3.75
C THR A 401 -34.24 -5.38 4.88
N PRO A 402 -34.76 -5.55 6.12
CA PRO A 402 -34.43 -4.63 7.21
C PRO A 402 -32.95 -4.67 7.59
N ALA A 403 -32.39 -3.52 7.96
CA ALA A 403 -31.03 -3.45 8.50
C ALA A 403 -30.85 -4.36 9.73
N ALA A 404 -29.67 -4.97 9.85
CA ALA A 404 -29.36 -5.90 10.94
C ALA A 404 -29.28 -5.20 12.30
N ASN A 405 -28.75 -3.98 12.32
CA ASN A 405 -28.59 -3.16 13.52
C ASN A 405 -29.08 -1.72 13.26
N PRO A 406 -30.42 -1.50 13.23
CA PRO A 406 -31.01 -0.22 12.84
C PRO A 406 -30.96 0.86 13.94
N ASP A 407 -30.37 0.58 15.10
CA ASP A 407 -30.24 1.56 16.19
C ASP A 407 -29.40 2.76 15.71
N PRO A 408 -29.89 4.01 15.83
CA PRO A 408 -29.12 5.20 15.49
C PRO A 408 -27.75 5.28 16.18
N GLU A 409 -27.58 4.72 17.38
CA GLU A 409 -26.28 4.76 18.08
C GLU A 409 -25.32 3.63 17.67
N ALA A 410 -25.78 2.68 16.84
CA ALA A 410 -24.92 1.57 16.39
C ALA A 410 -23.74 2.06 15.54
N VAL A 411 -23.97 3.04 14.67
CA VAL A 411 -22.93 3.59 13.80
C VAL A 411 -21.88 4.39 14.58
N THR A 412 -22.30 5.22 15.53
CA THR A 412 -21.38 6.02 16.36
C THR A 412 -20.54 5.09 17.23
N ALA A 413 -21.15 4.09 17.86
CA ALA A 413 -20.43 3.07 18.61
C ALA A 413 -19.42 2.29 17.74
N PHE A 414 -19.78 1.98 16.48
CA PHE A 414 -18.86 1.34 15.52
C PHE A 414 -17.65 2.22 15.20
N LEU A 415 -17.86 3.51 14.92
CA LEU A 415 -16.79 4.46 14.63
C LEU A 415 -15.87 4.67 15.84
N GLU A 416 -16.45 4.81 17.03
CA GLU A 416 -15.71 4.94 18.29
C GLU A 416 -14.90 3.69 18.61
N ALA A 417 -15.46 2.49 18.43
CA ALA A 417 -14.76 1.22 18.63
C ALA A 417 -13.57 1.06 17.68
N LYS A 418 -13.65 1.63 16.47
CA LYS A 418 -12.54 1.70 15.51
C LYS A 418 -11.58 2.88 15.75
N GLY A 419 -11.87 3.77 16.71
CA GLY A 419 -11.07 4.96 16.97
C GLY A 419 -11.10 5.99 15.84
N ILE A 420 -12.14 6.00 15.01
CA ILE A 420 -12.27 6.92 13.87
C ILE A 420 -12.85 8.25 14.36
N PRO A 421 -12.10 9.38 14.27
CA PRO A 421 -12.60 10.68 14.68
C PRO A 421 -13.63 11.20 13.67
N PHE A 422 -14.77 11.69 14.14
CA PHE A 422 -15.82 12.24 13.28
C PHE A 422 -16.40 13.54 13.82
N THR A 423 -16.86 14.40 12.93
CA THR A 423 -17.58 15.63 13.28
C THR A 423 -19.09 15.42 13.24
N THR A 424 -19.81 16.21 14.03
CA THR A 424 -21.28 16.21 14.05
C THR A 424 -21.81 17.56 13.58
N TRP A 425 -23.12 17.69 13.40
CA TRP A 425 -23.74 18.97 13.08
C TRP A 425 -23.47 20.05 14.16
N ALA A 426 -23.46 19.66 15.44
CA ALA A 426 -23.03 20.54 16.53
C ALA A 426 -21.53 20.87 16.44
N GLY A 427 -20.70 19.92 15.99
CA GLY A 427 -19.29 20.16 15.69
C GLY A 427 -19.09 21.18 14.58
N TRP A 428 -19.86 21.09 13.49
CA TRP A 428 -19.87 22.09 12.43
C TRP A 428 -20.20 23.48 12.96
N TYR A 429 -21.23 23.65 13.79
CA TYR A 429 -21.55 24.96 14.38
C TYR A 429 -20.40 25.54 15.22
N ARG A 430 -19.63 24.69 15.91
CA ARG A 430 -18.43 25.15 16.64
C ARG A 430 -17.33 25.60 15.68
N LEU A 431 -17.08 24.85 14.61
CA LEU A 431 -16.15 25.25 13.55
C LEU A 431 -16.60 26.56 12.87
N ASP A 432 -17.87 26.69 12.49
CA ASP A 432 -18.44 27.90 11.88
C ASP A 432 -18.26 29.12 12.79
N ALA A 433 -18.57 28.98 14.08
CA ALA A 433 -18.37 30.04 15.06
C ALA A 433 -16.88 30.41 15.22
N HIS A 434 -15.99 29.42 15.19
CA HIS A 434 -14.55 29.66 15.24
C HIS A 434 -14.06 30.41 13.99
N GLU A 435 -14.46 30.00 12.79
CA GLU A 435 -14.14 30.69 11.53
C GLU A 435 -14.64 32.14 11.52
N ARG A 436 -15.84 32.40 12.04
CA ARG A 436 -16.40 33.75 12.18
C ARG A 436 -15.59 34.59 13.17
N ALA A 437 -15.21 34.02 14.31
CA ALA A 437 -14.38 34.69 15.31
C ALA A 437 -12.98 35.05 14.79
N LEU A 438 -12.43 34.25 13.86
CA LEU A 438 -11.18 34.58 13.17
C LEU A 438 -11.33 35.78 12.21
N GLY A 439 -12.51 35.97 11.61
CA GLY A 439 -12.78 37.07 10.68
C GLY A 439 -13.14 38.40 11.35
N GLU A 440 -13.72 38.37 12.54
CA GLU A 440 -14.17 39.58 13.26
C GLU A 440 -13.06 40.64 13.44
N PRO A 441 -11.82 40.31 13.87
CA PRO A 441 -10.73 41.29 13.99
C PRO A 441 -10.33 41.95 12.67
N GLU A 442 -10.59 41.29 11.54
CA GLU A 442 -10.27 41.76 10.18
C GLU A 442 -11.47 42.46 9.51
N GLY A 443 -12.63 42.55 10.18
CA GLY A 443 -13.86 43.10 9.60
C GLY A 443 -14.49 42.20 8.52
N ARG A 444 -14.16 40.91 8.52
CA ARG A 444 -14.63 39.90 7.56
C ARG A 444 -15.71 39.04 8.17
N GLU A 445 -16.61 38.48 7.35
CA GLU A 445 -17.67 37.59 7.88
C GLU A 445 -17.09 36.34 8.56
N ARG A 446 -16.02 35.79 7.97
CA ARG A 446 -15.31 34.60 8.45
C ARG A 446 -13.93 34.48 7.79
N VAL A 447 -13.06 33.68 8.39
CA VAL A 447 -11.84 33.15 7.77
C VAL A 447 -11.86 31.64 7.86
N LYS A 448 -11.74 30.94 6.73
CA LYS A 448 -11.75 29.48 6.69
C LYS A 448 -10.57 28.90 7.47
N VAL A 449 -10.83 27.85 8.24
CA VAL A 449 -9.78 26.94 8.73
C VAL A 449 -9.52 25.88 7.67
N VAL A 450 -8.24 25.69 7.33
CA VAL A 450 -7.83 24.80 6.23
C VAL A 450 -7.34 23.45 6.75
N GLU A 451 -6.48 23.44 7.78
CA GLU A 451 -5.89 22.20 8.25
C GLU A 451 -6.96 21.27 8.84
N ARG A 452 -7.01 20.02 8.37
CA ARG A 452 -8.02 19.03 8.80
C ARG A 452 -8.04 18.86 10.31
N GLU A 453 -6.88 18.80 10.94
CA GLU A 453 -6.76 18.65 12.40
C GLU A 453 -7.26 19.89 13.16
N ASP A 454 -7.03 21.09 12.62
CA ASP A 454 -7.56 22.34 13.19
C ASP A 454 -9.08 22.38 13.06
N MET A 455 -9.62 21.95 11.92
CA MET A 455 -11.05 21.82 11.73
C MET A 455 -11.67 20.84 12.74
N LEU A 456 -11.02 19.69 12.99
CA LEU A 456 -11.45 18.72 13.99
C LEU A 456 -11.39 19.29 15.42
N ARG A 457 -10.29 19.94 15.78
CA ARG A 457 -10.12 20.60 17.09
C ARG A 457 -11.18 21.69 17.32
N ALA A 458 -11.39 22.56 16.34
CA ALA A 458 -12.42 23.59 16.37
C ALA A 458 -13.84 22.99 16.41
N SER A 459 -14.02 21.81 15.80
CA SER A 459 -15.26 21.03 15.90
C SER A 459 -15.42 20.32 17.24
N GLY A 460 -14.47 20.42 18.18
CA GLY A 460 -14.49 19.78 19.49
C GLY A 460 -14.15 18.29 19.48
N VAL A 461 -13.50 17.80 18.43
CA VAL A 461 -13.02 16.42 18.31
C VAL A 461 -11.58 16.35 18.81
N ALA A 462 -11.29 15.37 19.68
CA ALA A 462 -9.92 15.12 20.12
C ALA A 462 -9.11 14.53 18.97
N VAL A 463 -7.97 15.15 18.65
CA VAL A 463 -7.05 14.67 17.61
C VAL A 463 -5.86 14.04 18.31
N ALA A 464 -5.54 12.79 17.94
CA ALA A 464 -4.32 12.14 18.40
C ALA A 464 -3.09 12.91 17.90
N PRO A 465 -1.97 12.94 18.63
CA PRO A 465 -0.75 13.58 18.14
C PRO A 465 -0.32 12.96 16.81
N ALA A 466 0.21 13.80 15.90
CA ALA A 466 0.70 13.37 14.61
C ALA A 466 1.81 12.32 14.76
N VAL A 467 1.74 11.25 13.96
CA VAL A 467 2.78 10.21 13.91
C VAL A 467 3.96 10.70 13.07
N GLU A 468 5.16 10.64 13.62
CA GLU A 468 6.38 10.98 12.89
C GLU A 468 6.89 9.81 12.05
N ALA A 469 7.28 10.07 10.80
CA ALA A 469 7.91 9.08 9.93
C ALA A 469 9.17 8.45 10.54
N ALA A 470 9.90 9.18 11.39
CA ALA A 470 11.05 8.68 12.12
C ALA A 470 10.66 7.58 13.15
N ALA A 471 9.51 7.70 13.79
CA ALA A 471 9.01 6.70 14.73
C ALA A 471 8.61 5.41 13.99
N ILE A 472 7.96 5.53 12.83
CA ILE A 472 7.66 4.37 11.97
C ILE A 472 8.94 3.66 11.53
N ARG A 473 9.94 4.41 11.02
CA ARG A 473 11.23 3.83 10.60
C ARG A 473 11.95 3.11 11.75
N ARG A 474 11.85 3.63 12.98
CA ARG A 474 12.42 2.98 14.17
C ARG A 474 11.71 1.68 14.51
N ALA A 475 10.38 1.63 14.40
CA ALA A 475 9.62 0.40 14.60
C ALA A 475 9.97 -0.66 13.54
N LEU A 476 10.10 -0.26 12.27
CA LEU A 476 10.49 -1.14 11.17
C LEU A 476 11.89 -1.75 11.33
N ALA A 477 12.78 -1.14 12.12
CA ALA A 477 14.10 -1.71 12.42
C ALA A 477 14.02 -3.01 13.24
N GLY A 478 12.90 -3.30 13.90
CA GLY A 478 12.65 -4.58 14.57
C GLY A 478 12.14 -5.69 13.65
N VAL A 479 11.83 -5.39 12.39
CA VAL A 479 11.29 -6.36 11.43
C VAL A 479 12.43 -6.99 10.63
N HIS A 480 12.55 -8.31 10.70
CA HIS A 480 13.62 -9.05 10.03
C HIS A 480 13.11 -9.74 8.77
N ASP A 481 13.91 -9.73 7.70
CA ASP A 481 13.65 -10.57 6.53
C ASP A 481 13.72 -12.06 6.91
N PRO A 482 12.68 -12.87 6.65
CA PRO A 482 12.63 -14.27 7.08
C PRO A 482 13.70 -15.18 6.45
N GLU A 483 14.24 -14.83 5.28
CA GLU A 483 15.22 -15.65 4.55
C GLU A 483 16.66 -15.25 4.94
N ILE A 484 16.94 -13.95 5.02
CA ILE A 484 18.26 -13.38 5.31
C ILE A 484 18.50 -13.29 6.83
N ASN A 485 17.43 -13.12 7.61
CA ASN A 485 17.42 -12.89 9.06
C ASN A 485 18.20 -11.65 9.48
N ARG A 486 17.97 -10.53 8.79
CA ARG A 486 18.49 -9.20 9.12
C ARG A 486 17.36 -8.16 9.04
N PRO A 487 17.47 -7.01 9.74
CA PRO A 487 16.46 -5.96 9.67
C PRO A 487 16.21 -5.49 8.22
N ILE A 488 14.95 -5.42 7.81
CA ILE A 488 14.56 -4.99 6.44
C ILE A 488 15.04 -3.57 6.12
N THR A 489 15.27 -2.75 7.15
CA THR A 489 15.83 -1.40 7.04
C THR A 489 17.31 -1.38 6.70
N GLU A 490 18.08 -2.40 7.11
CA GLU A 490 19.52 -2.54 6.79
C GLU A 490 19.74 -3.14 5.39
N LEU A 491 18.73 -3.84 4.88
CA LEU A 491 18.74 -4.50 3.57
C LEU A 491 18.26 -3.60 2.42
N ASP A 492 18.00 -2.32 2.70
CA ASP A 492 17.34 -1.36 1.78
C ASP A 492 16.04 -1.91 1.17
N MET A 493 15.32 -2.75 1.92
CA MET A 493 14.03 -3.27 1.48
C MET A 493 12.93 -2.22 1.67
N VAL A 494 13.05 -1.29 2.62
CA VAL A 494 12.04 -0.23 2.84
C VAL A 494 12.23 0.91 1.82
N ALA A 495 11.42 0.92 0.77
CA ALA A 495 11.46 1.91 -0.30
C ALA A 495 10.90 3.27 0.13
N GLY A 496 9.89 3.27 1.00
CA GLY A 496 9.20 4.49 1.43
C GLY A 496 8.24 4.25 2.59
N VAL A 497 7.99 5.33 3.34
CA VAL A 497 6.95 5.41 4.38
C VAL A 497 6.18 6.69 4.12
N ASP A 498 4.92 6.55 3.73
CA ASP A 498 4.01 7.66 3.49
C ASP A 498 3.00 7.71 4.65
N ILE A 499 2.84 8.87 5.29
CA ILE A 499 1.85 9.06 6.37
C ILE A 499 0.78 10.00 5.83
N ALA A 500 -0.41 9.46 5.58
CA ALA A 500 -1.57 10.22 5.16
C ALA A 500 -2.29 10.86 6.36
N PRO A 501 -3.12 11.90 6.13
CA PRO A 501 -3.94 12.51 7.19
C PRO A 501 -4.71 11.46 8.01
N GLY A 502 -4.78 11.69 9.31
CA GLY A 502 -5.34 10.72 10.27
C GLY A 502 -4.38 9.62 10.68
N ASN A 503 -3.06 9.80 10.53
CA ASN A 503 -2.02 8.83 10.89
C ASN A 503 -2.18 7.44 10.22
N ARG A 504 -2.65 7.43 8.96
CA ARG A 504 -2.72 6.23 8.12
C ARG A 504 -1.39 6.04 7.40
N VAL A 505 -0.73 4.89 7.58
CA VAL A 505 0.67 4.69 7.18
C VAL A 505 0.78 3.68 6.04
N THR A 506 1.37 4.08 4.91
CA THR A 506 1.72 3.15 3.83
C THR A 506 3.22 2.87 3.85
N VAL A 507 3.61 1.59 3.95
CA VAL A 507 5.01 1.15 3.91
C VAL A 507 5.25 0.40 2.60
N ARG A 508 6.14 0.91 1.76
CA ARG A 508 6.56 0.25 0.52
C ARG A 508 7.81 -0.60 0.77
N VAL A 509 7.73 -1.90 0.48
CA VAL A 509 8.81 -2.88 0.71
C VAL A 509 9.19 -3.61 -0.58
N LEU A 510 10.49 -3.68 -0.88
CA LEU A 510 11.05 -4.36 -2.04
C LEU A 510 11.47 -5.78 -1.67
N LEU A 511 10.88 -6.77 -2.34
CA LEU A 511 11.25 -8.18 -2.22
C LEU A 511 12.41 -8.52 -3.15
N THR A 512 13.26 -9.47 -2.76
CA THR A 512 14.39 -9.93 -3.57
C THR A 512 13.94 -10.62 -4.86
N VAL A 513 12.83 -11.38 -4.80
CA VAL A 513 12.21 -12.10 -5.92
C VAL A 513 10.68 -11.99 -5.88
N ALA A 514 10.04 -11.99 -7.05
CA ALA A 514 8.60 -11.79 -7.20
C ALA A 514 7.74 -12.90 -6.54
N GLY A 515 8.29 -14.12 -6.44
CA GLY A 515 7.61 -15.29 -5.89
C GLY A 515 7.94 -15.60 -4.42
N CYS A 516 8.46 -14.65 -3.64
CA CYS A 516 8.88 -14.91 -2.27
C CYS A 516 7.73 -15.51 -1.43
N PRO A 517 7.82 -16.77 -0.99
CA PRO A 517 6.74 -17.46 -0.27
C PRO A 517 6.49 -16.86 1.13
N MET A 518 7.37 -15.98 1.59
CA MET A 518 7.33 -15.36 2.92
C MET A 518 6.62 -13.99 2.96
N ARG A 519 6.04 -13.51 1.85
CA ARG A 519 5.33 -12.21 1.77
C ARG A 519 4.30 -12.04 2.89
N ALA A 520 3.47 -13.05 3.14
CA ALA A 520 2.42 -13.01 4.16
C ALA A 520 2.97 -12.89 5.59
N ARG A 521 4.16 -13.43 5.86
CA ARG A 521 4.82 -13.27 7.16
C ARG A 521 5.36 -11.85 7.30
N LEU A 522 6.03 -11.35 6.27
CA LEU A 522 6.60 -10.01 6.30
C LEU A 522 5.53 -8.92 6.42
N THR A 523 4.40 -9.08 5.73
CA THR A 523 3.22 -8.21 5.92
C THR A 523 2.83 -8.12 7.40
N ARG A 524 2.62 -9.27 8.05
CA ARG A 524 2.18 -9.34 9.45
C ARG A 524 3.18 -8.69 10.42
N ASP A 525 4.47 -8.96 10.22
CA ASP A 525 5.53 -8.42 11.07
C ASP A 525 5.66 -6.89 10.91
N ILE A 526 5.52 -6.38 9.68
CA ILE A 526 5.47 -4.94 9.39
C ILE A 526 4.24 -4.30 10.03
N GLU A 527 3.06 -4.88 9.82
CA GLU A 527 1.81 -4.34 10.35
C GLU A 527 1.86 -4.25 11.89
N ALA A 528 2.31 -5.32 12.55
CA ALA A 528 2.47 -5.35 14.00
C ALA A 528 3.46 -4.29 14.50
N ALA A 529 4.60 -4.11 13.82
CA ALA A 529 5.60 -3.11 14.19
C ALA A 529 5.05 -1.68 14.03
N VAL A 530 4.42 -1.37 12.90
CA VAL A 530 3.92 -0.03 12.57
C VAL A 530 2.73 0.36 13.46
N LEU A 531 1.80 -0.58 13.71
CA LEU A 531 0.66 -0.37 14.60
C LEU A 531 1.06 -0.21 16.08
N SER A 532 2.26 -0.67 16.47
CA SER A 532 2.77 -0.44 17.83
C SER A 532 3.20 1.00 18.09
N VAL A 533 3.36 1.83 17.04
CA VAL A 533 3.70 3.25 17.19
C VAL A 533 2.47 4.02 17.66
N PRO A 534 2.53 4.71 18.82
CA PRO A 534 1.40 5.45 19.34
C PRO A 534 0.90 6.51 18.35
N GLY A 535 -0.42 6.52 18.12
CA GLY A 535 -1.07 7.45 17.20
C GLY A 535 -1.34 6.88 15.81
N THR A 536 -0.72 5.76 15.42
CA THR A 536 -0.98 5.12 14.11
C THR A 536 -2.43 4.62 14.04
N ALA A 537 -3.19 5.04 13.02
CA ALA A 537 -4.58 4.64 12.83
C ALA A 537 -4.70 3.33 12.03
N SER A 538 -3.97 3.22 10.93
CA SER A 538 -3.94 2.02 10.09
C SER A 538 -2.62 1.91 9.34
N VAL A 539 -2.36 0.73 8.78
CA VAL A 539 -1.17 0.43 8.00
C VAL A 539 -1.54 -0.30 6.71
N THR A 540 -0.89 0.06 5.61
CA THR A 540 -0.96 -0.66 4.34
C THR A 540 0.47 -1.01 3.90
N VAL A 541 0.68 -2.25 3.44
CA VAL A 541 2.00 -2.74 3.01
C VAL A 541 1.99 -3.04 1.53
N ASP A 542 2.74 -2.24 0.77
CA ASP A 542 2.90 -2.40 -0.67
C ASP A 542 4.20 -3.12 -0.98
N PHE A 543 4.14 -4.11 -1.87
CA PHE A 543 5.33 -4.87 -2.27
C PHE A 543 5.77 -4.52 -3.69
N GLY A 544 7.05 -4.20 -3.84
CA GLY A 544 7.76 -4.15 -5.11
C GLY A 544 8.79 -5.27 -5.21
N VAL A 545 9.51 -5.31 -6.33
CA VAL A 545 10.62 -6.26 -6.54
C VAL A 545 11.91 -5.46 -6.76
N MET A 546 12.99 -5.91 -6.13
CA MET A 546 14.31 -5.32 -6.34
C MET A 546 14.76 -5.43 -7.80
N THR A 547 15.33 -4.35 -8.32
CA THR A 547 16.06 -4.30 -9.58
C THR A 547 17.38 -5.09 -9.49
N ASP A 548 17.98 -5.43 -10.63
CA ASP A 548 19.25 -6.17 -10.66
C ASP A 548 20.40 -5.39 -9.98
N THR A 549 20.41 -4.06 -10.09
CA THR A 549 21.36 -3.20 -9.38
C THR A 549 21.19 -3.27 -7.86
N GLN A 550 19.94 -3.26 -7.38
CA GLN A 550 19.64 -3.40 -5.95
C GLN A 550 20.02 -4.79 -5.42
N ARG A 551 19.74 -5.87 -6.17
CA ARG A 551 20.16 -7.24 -5.82
C ARG A 551 21.68 -7.36 -5.75
N THR A 552 22.41 -6.75 -6.68
CA THR A 552 23.87 -6.73 -6.69
C THR A 552 24.42 -6.02 -5.45
N THR A 553 23.82 -4.87 -5.09
CA THR A 553 24.19 -4.11 -3.88
C THR A 553 23.94 -4.91 -2.60
N LEU A 554 22.77 -5.57 -2.52
CA LEU A 554 22.43 -6.46 -1.41
C LEU A 554 23.45 -7.60 -1.27
N ARG A 555 23.83 -8.24 -2.38
CA ARG A 555 24.87 -9.29 -2.41
C ARG A 555 26.21 -8.78 -1.88
N GLN A 556 26.64 -7.60 -2.35
CA GLN A 556 27.91 -7.00 -1.90
C GLN A 556 27.88 -6.69 -0.40
N ARG A 557 26.76 -6.21 0.15
CA ARG A 557 26.62 -6.00 1.61
C ARG A 557 26.66 -7.29 2.41
N LEU A 558 26.03 -8.35 1.90
CA LEU A 558 25.97 -9.62 2.62
C LEU A 558 27.28 -10.40 2.57
N ARG A 559 28.09 -10.28 1.49
CA ARG A 559 29.34 -11.04 1.31
C ARG A 559 30.64 -10.25 1.43
N GLY A 560 30.62 -8.93 1.31
CA GLY A 560 31.82 -8.08 1.38
C GLY A 560 32.78 -8.18 0.18
N GLY A 561 32.43 -8.89 -0.91
CA GLY A 561 33.27 -9.03 -2.12
C GLY A 561 32.62 -9.83 -3.26
N ASP A 562 33.25 -9.82 -4.44
CA ASP A 562 32.68 -10.39 -5.67
C ASP A 562 32.99 -11.88 -5.93
N THR A 563 34.05 -12.42 -5.34
CA THR A 563 34.41 -13.84 -5.50
C THR A 563 33.91 -14.64 -4.29
N PRO A 564 33.10 -15.69 -4.51
CA PRO A 564 32.68 -16.58 -3.43
C PRO A 564 33.89 -17.24 -2.77
N VAL A 565 33.97 -17.14 -1.45
CA VAL A 565 34.95 -17.84 -0.63
C VAL A 565 34.21 -18.76 0.33
N ILE A 566 34.83 -19.87 0.72
CA ILE A 566 34.27 -20.71 1.78
C ILE A 566 34.48 -19.98 3.11
N PRO A 567 33.41 -19.46 3.76
CA PRO A 567 33.55 -18.60 4.92
C PRO A 567 34.17 -19.38 6.10
N PHE A 568 33.82 -20.65 6.25
CA PHE A 568 34.28 -21.51 7.34
C PHE A 568 35.77 -21.87 7.27
N ALA A 569 36.43 -21.63 6.13
CA ALA A 569 37.86 -21.83 5.95
C ALA A 569 38.67 -20.53 6.17
N GLN A 570 38.00 -19.38 6.33
CA GLN A 570 38.67 -18.09 6.47
C GLN A 570 39.26 -17.89 7.87
N PRO A 571 40.44 -17.25 7.98
CA PRO A 571 40.99 -16.84 9.28
C PRO A 571 40.01 -15.94 10.05
N GLY A 572 39.76 -16.26 11.32
CA GLY A 572 38.85 -15.50 12.19
C GLY A 572 37.39 -15.97 12.20
N ASN A 573 37.00 -16.92 11.34
CA ASN A 573 35.69 -17.55 11.44
C ASN A 573 35.59 -18.39 12.73
N CYS A 574 34.53 -18.17 13.50
CA CYS A 574 34.29 -18.84 14.78
C CYS A 574 33.31 -20.03 14.70
N THR A 575 32.74 -20.32 13.51
CA THR A 575 31.84 -21.45 13.30
C THR A 575 32.57 -22.76 13.58
N ARG A 576 31.96 -23.62 14.40
CA ARG A 576 32.44 -24.99 14.59
C ARG A 576 31.86 -25.91 13.53
N VAL A 577 32.74 -26.54 12.76
CA VAL A 577 32.33 -27.49 11.71
C VAL A 577 32.56 -28.90 12.20
N TYR A 578 31.49 -29.69 12.27
CA TYR A 578 31.55 -31.11 12.62
C TYR A 578 31.16 -31.98 11.43
N ALA A 579 32.08 -32.87 11.02
CA ALA A 579 31.84 -33.84 9.97
C ALA A 579 31.46 -35.19 10.58
N LEU A 580 30.21 -35.61 10.42
CA LEU A 580 29.73 -36.89 10.95
C LEU A 580 30.07 -38.00 9.97
N ALA A 581 30.96 -38.91 10.39
CA ALA A 581 31.45 -40.03 9.58
C ALA A 581 30.97 -41.36 10.15
N SER A 582 30.78 -42.37 9.29
CA SER A 582 30.55 -43.75 9.71
C SER A 582 31.29 -44.73 8.82
N GLY A 583 31.63 -45.91 9.37
CA GLY A 583 32.27 -46.98 8.59
C GLY A 583 31.28 -47.71 7.67
N LYS A 584 30.05 -47.93 8.13
CA LYS A 584 28.99 -48.64 7.41
C LYS A 584 27.73 -47.78 7.28
N GLY A 585 26.90 -48.09 6.28
CA GLY A 585 25.53 -47.62 6.22
C GLY A 585 24.66 -48.26 7.32
N GLY A 586 23.59 -47.56 7.72
CA GLY A 586 22.61 -48.08 8.69
C GLY A 586 22.97 -47.93 10.17
N VAL A 587 24.06 -47.22 10.52
CA VAL A 587 24.40 -46.93 11.93
C VAL A 587 23.62 -45.75 12.55
N GLY A 588 22.75 -45.11 11.77
CA GLY A 588 21.90 -43.98 12.21
C GLY A 588 22.60 -42.60 12.23
N LYS A 589 23.65 -42.41 11.43
CA LYS A 589 24.40 -41.15 11.30
C LYS A 589 23.49 -39.94 11.00
N SER A 590 22.69 -39.99 9.94
CA SER A 590 21.80 -38.88 9.54
C SER A 590 20.73 -38.57 10.60
N SER A 591 20.21 -39.61 11.29
CA SER A 591 19.30 -39.44 12.43
C SER A 591 19.96 -38.71 13.60
N VAL A 592 21.23 -39.01 13.90
CA VAL A 592 22.01 -38.27 14.90
C VAL A 592 22.25 -36.83 14.43
N THR A 593 22.59 -36.60 13.15
CA THR A 593 22.81 -35.26 12.56
C THR A 593 21.59 -34.35 12.76
N VAL A 594 20.39 -34.77 12.33
CA VAL A 594 19.18 -33.92 12.38
C VAL A 594 18.73 -33.62 13.81
N ASN A 595 18.80 -34.62 14.70
CA ASN A 595 18.40 -34.43 16.09
C ASN A 595 19.40 -33.56 16.86
N LEU A 596 20.71 -33.74 16.61
CA LEU A 596 21.75 -32.90 17.19
C LEU A 596 21.64 -31.44 16.69
N ALA A 597 21.40 -31.23 15.40
CA ALA A 597 21.23 -29.88 14.86
C ALA A 597 20.04 -29.17 15.50
N THR A 598 18.92 -29.87 15.60
CA THR A 598 17.66 -29.33 16.11
C THR A 598 17.74 -28.98 17.60
N ILE A 599 18.41 -29.81 18.42
CA ILE A 599 18.59 -29.49 19.84
C ILE A 599 19.55 -28.30 20.04
N LEU A 600 20.61 -28.18 19.22
CA LEU A 600 21.52 -27.04 19.24
C LEU A 600 20.79 -25.75 18.84
N ALA A 601 19.94 -25.79 17.81
CA ALA A 601 19.11 -24.66 17.40
C ALA A 601 18.11 -24.25 18.48
N ARG A 602 17.45 -25.22 19.14
CA ARG A 602 16.53 -24.97 20.26
C ARG A 602 17.22 -24.32 21.47
N ARG A 603 18.53 -24.51 21.62
CA ARG A 603 19.37 -23.85 22.63
C ARG A 603 19.84 -22.44 22.22
N GLY A 604 19.35 -21.93 21.09
CA GLY A 604 19.63 -20.58 20.59
C GLY A 604 20.90 -20.47 19.73
N LEU A 605 21.52 -21.59 19.34
CA LEU A 605 22.66 -21.56 18.42
C LEU A 605 22.18 -21.43 16.98
N ARG A 606 22.94 -20.72 16.14
CA ARG A 606 22.71 -20.66 14.70
C ARG A 606 23.33 -21.89 14.05
N VAL A 607 22.49 -22.80 13.55
CA VAL A 607 22.93 -24.12 13.09
C VAL A 607 22.63 -24.32 11.61
N GLY A 608 23.60 -24.89 10.89
CA GLY A 608 23.45 -25.38 9.52
C GLY A 608 23.66 -26.89 9.41
N ILE A 609 22.98 -27.54 8.47
CA ILE A 609 23.28 -28.89 8.01
C ILE A 609 23.62 -28.87 6.52
N LEU A 610 24.78 -29.40 6.18
CA LEU A 610 25.14 -29.77 4.81
C LEU A 610 25.03 -31.28 4.66
N ASP A 611 24.08 -31.73 3.85
CA ASP A 611 23.97 -33.14 3.46
C ASP A 611 24.96 -33.44 2.34
N ALA A 612 26.06 -34.10 2.70
CA ALA A 612 27.11 -34.48 1.77
C ALA A 612 26.97 -35.94 1.31
N ASP A 613 25.96 -36.69 1.76
CA ASP A 613 25.69 -38.05 1.29
C ASP A 613 24.90 -38.00 -0.01
N ILE A 614 25.61 -37.70 -1.11
CA ILE A 614 24.98 -37.47 -2.42
C ILE A 614 24.18 -38.69 -2.92
N HIS A 615 24.60 -39.90 -2.55
CA HIS A 615 23.96 -41.15 -2.98
C HIS A 615 22.86 -41.63 -2.03
N GLY A 616 22.90 -41.24 -0.75
CA GLY A 616 21.98 -41.66 0.30
C GLY A 616 21.36 -40.49 1.08
N HIS A 617 21.11 -39.37 0.40
CA HIS A 617 20.59 -38.15 1.00
C HIS A 617 19.27 -38.43 1.72
N SER A 618 19.15 -37.95 2.96
CA SER A 618 17.97 -38.20 3.80
C SER A 618 17.59 -37.00 4.65
N ILE A 619 18.46 -36.00 4.77
CA ILE A 619 18.27 -34.85 5.65
C ILE A 619 17.00 -34.06 5.33
N PRO A 620 16.68 -33.70 4.06
CA PRO A 620 15.49 -32.89 3.78
C PRO A 620 14.19 -33.60 4.19
N SER A 621 14.09 -34.90 3.91
CA SER A 621 12.93 -35.73 4.30
C SER A 621 12.79 -35.80 5.83
N MET A 622 13.88 -36.10 6.54
CA MET A 622 13.87 -36.18 8.01
C MET A 622 13.61 -34.85 8.72
N MET A 623 13.82 -33.73 8.03
CA MET A 623 13.51 -32.37 8.51
C MET A 623 12.14 -31.87 8.03
N GLY A 624 11.40 -32.68 7.25
CA GLY A 624 10.06 -32.34 6.75
C GLY A 624 10.07 -31.18 5.75
N SER A 625 11.19 -30.96 5.06
CA SER A 625 11.39 -29.81 4.18
C SER A 625 11.32 -30.19 2.71
N THR A 626 10.29 -29.71 2.02
CA THR A 626 10.17 -29.76 0.55
C THR A 626 10.64 -28.47 -0.15
N ALA A 627 11.08 -27.47 0.62
CA ALA A 627 11.53 -26.19 0.10
C ALA A 627 12.85 -26.33 -0.68
N THR A 628 12.94 -25.62 -1.80
CA THR A 628 14.16 -25.46 -2.59
C THR A 628 14.88 -24.16 -2.23
N PRO A 629 16.21 -24.08 -2.40
CA PRO A 629 16.96 -22.85 -2.15
C PRO A 629 16.51 -21.69 -3.04
N THR A 630 16.27 -20.53 -2.44
CA THR A 630 15.95 -19.30 -3.19
C THR A 630 17.22 -18.73 -3.82
N GLN A 631 17.19 -18.52 -5.14
CA GLN A 631 18.31 -17.91 -5.85
C GLN A 631 18.20 -16.38 -5.84
N VAL A 632 19.22 -15.70 -5.31
CA VAL A 632 19.37 -14.24 -5.35
C VAL A 632 20.64 -13.90 -6.14
N ASP A 633 20.48 -13.49 -7.40
CA ASP A 633 21.60 -13.38 -8.35
C ASP A 633 22.37 -14.71 -8.49
N ARG A 634 23.64 -14.80 -8.06
CA ARG A 634 24.45 -16.02 -8.04
C ARG A 634 24.52 -16.70 -6.67
N MET A 635 23.86 -16.14 -5.66
CA MET A 635 23.86 -16.63 -4.28
C MET A 635 22.64 -17.51 -4.02
N LEU A 636 22.84 -18.59 -3.27
CA LEU A 636 21.77 -19.50 -2.84
C LEU A 636 21.41 -19.24 -1.39
N MET A 637 20.14 -18.99 -1.12
CA MET A 637 19.59 -18.91 0.24
C MET A 637 19.08 -20.30 0.65
N PRO A 638 19.66 -20.93 1.68
CA PRO A 638 19.23 -22.26 2.08
C PRO A 638 17.86 -22.19 2.78
N PRO A 639 16.97 -23.16 2.56
CA PRO A 639 15.74 -23.26 3.35
C PRO A 639 16.05 -23.50 4.83
N THR A 640 15.09 -23.14 5.68
CA THR A 640 15.17 -23.35 7.14
C THR A 640 14.02 -24.23 7.60
N ALA A 641 14.34 -25.29 8.35
CA ALA A 641 13.37 -26.16 9.00
C ALA A 641 13.76 -26.32 10.47
N HIS A 642 12.78 -26.22 11.38
CA HIS A 642 12.99 -26.38 12.83
C HIS A 642 14.12 -25.48 13.42
N GLY A 643 14.31 -24.29 12.84
CA GLY A 643 15.38 -23.35 13.24
C GLY A 643 16.78 -23.69 12.70
N VAL A 644 16.89 -24.68 11.80
CA VAL A 644 18.14 -25.15 11.21
C VAL A 644 18.14 -24.84 9.71
N ARG A 645 19.22 -24.22 9.22
CA ARG A 645 19.44 -24.02 7.77
C ARG A 645 19.91 -25.32 7.14
N LEU A 646 19.35 -25.74 6.02
CA LEU A 646 19.76 -26.99 5.37
C LEU A 646 20.03 -26.82 3.88
N ILE A 647 21.08 -27.50 3.40
CA ILE A 647 21.33 -27.69 1.97
C ILE A 647 21.59 -29.18 1.71
N SER A 648 20.99 -29.71 0.65
CA SER A 648 21.20 -31.08 0.21
C SER A 648 21.14 -31.14 -1.31
N ILE A 649 21.83 -32.12 -1.91
CA ILE A 649 21.72 -32.36 -3.34
C ILE A 649 20.29 -32.73 -3.76
N ALA A 650 19.51 -33.33 -2.87
CA ALA A 650 18.11 -33.70 -3.10
C ALA A 650 17.25 -32.53 -3.61
N MET A 651 17.64 -31.30 -3.25
CA MET A 651 16.92 -30.08 -3.64
C MET A 651 17.16 -29.64 -5.09
N PHE A 652 18.11 -30.27 -5.78
CA PHE A 652 18.56 -29.90 -7.13
C PHE A 652 18.41 -31.04 -8.15
N VAL A 653 17.95 -32.20 -7.71
CA VAL A 653 17.73 -33.38 -8.56
C VAL A 653 16.25 -33.76 -8.53
N SER A 654 15.72 -34.16 -9.68
CA SER A 654 14.35 -34.66 -9.81
C SER A 654 14.21 -35.99 -9.06
N ASP A 655 13.06 -36.24 -8.42
CA ASP A 655 12.84 -37.42 -7.58
C ASP A 655 13.28 -38.74 -8.25
N ASN A 656 14.14 -39.48 -7.54
CA ASN A 656 14.55 -40.85 -7.83
C ASN A 656 15.52 -41.08 -9.01
N GLU A 657 16.17 -40.04 -9.55
CA GLU A 657 17.26 -40.20 -10.53
C GLU A 657 18.59 -40.62 -9.86
N PRO A 658 19.24 -41.72 -10.28
CA PRO A 658 20.53 -42.12 -9.74
C PRO A 658 21.62 -41.12 -10.14
N VAL A 659 22.17 -40.42 -9.15
CA VAL A 659 23.26 -39.46 -9.32
C VAL A 659 24.60 -40.20 -9.50
N VAL A 660 25.04 -40.37 -10.75
CA VAL A 660 26.33 -41.04 -11.08
C VAL A 660 27.42 -40.00 -11.35
N TRP A 661 28.01 -39.47 -10.27
CA TRP A 661 29.03 -38.43 -10.36
C TRP A 661 30.42 -38.95 -10.01
N ARG A 662 31.45 -38.43 -10.70
CA ARG A 662 32.87 -38.75 -10.43
C ARG A 662 33.44 -37.79 -9.39
N GLY A 663 34.48 -38.22 -8.65
CA GLY A 663 35.14 -37.44 -7.58
C GLY A 663 35.32 -35.92 -7.83
N PRO A 664 35.86 -35.48 -8.99
CA PRO A 664 36.02 -34.05 -9.28
C PRO A 664 34.71 -33.25 -9.33
N MET A 665 33.60 -33.89 -9.70
CA MET A 665 32.29 -33.26 -9.72
C MET A 665 31.73 -33.14 -8.29
N LEU A 666 31.91 -34.16 -7.45
CA LEU A 666 31.56 -34.12 -6.03
C LEU A 666 32.30 -32.99 -5.31
N HIS A 667 33.61 -32.84 -5.57
CA HIS A 667 34.42 -31.75 -5.03
C HIS A 667 33.88 -30.37 -5.43
N ARG A 668 33.53 -30.17 -6.70
CA ARG A 668 32.98 -28.91 -7.21
C ARG A 668 31.66 -28.54 -6.52
N VAL A 669 30.77 -29.52 -6.35
CA VAL A 669 29.45 -29.31 -5.72
C VAL A 669 29.60 -28.98 -4.24
N LEU A 670 30.47 -29.69 -3.52
CA LEU A 670 30.78 -29.34 -2.12
C LEU A 670 31.36 -27.93 -2.01
N ASN A 671 32.29 -27.55 -2.89
CA ASN A 671 32.82 -26.19 -2.93
C ASN A 671 31.71 -25.15 -3.17
N GLN A 672 30.77 -25.44 -4.09
CA GLN A 672 29.63 -24.58 -4.36
C GLN A 672 28.71 -24.46 -3.14
N PHE A 673 28.33 -25.55 -2.47
CA PHE A 673 27.49 -25.47 -1.27
C PHE A 673 28.17 -24.77 -0.09
N LEU A 674 29.50 -24.83 -0.01
CA LEU A 674 30.26 -24.16 1.04
C LEU A 674 30.51 -22.68 0.74
N ALA A 675 30.69 -22.29 -0.53
CA ALA A 675 31.03 -20.91 -0.92
C ALA A 675 29.83 -20.07 -1.41
N ASP A 676 28.89 -20.69 -2.13
CA ASP A 676 27.79 -20.00 -2.82
C ASP A 676 26.48 -19.98 -2.03
N VAL A 677 26.37 -20.76 -0.96
CA VAL A 677 25.21 -20.71 -0.06
C VAL A 677 25.43 -19.65 1.02
N TYR A 678 24.43 -18.79 1.23
CA TYR A 678 24.45 -17.81 2.31
C TYR A 678 24.04 -18.45 3.64
N TRP A 679 25.02 -19.00 4.33
CA TRP A 679 24.84 -19.63 5.64
C TRP A 679 24.59 -18.63 6.78
N SER A 680 24.79 -17.33 6.56
CA SER A 680 24.92 -16.31 7.60
C SER A 680 26.03 -16.65 8.62
N ASP A 681 26.02 -16.00 9.78
CA ASP A 681 26.97 -16.25 10.85
C ASP A 681 26.55 -17.50 11.67
N LEU A 682 26.94 -18.70 11.23
CA LEU A 682 26.65 -19.93 11.98
C LEU A 682 27.52 -20.06 13.23
N ASP A 683 26.96 -20.57 14.32
CA ASP A 683 27.72 -21.06 15.46
C ASP A 683 28.23 -22.48 15.20
N VAL A 684 27.40 -23.33 14.57
CA VAL A 684 27.71 -24.73 14.25
C VAL A 684 27.26 -25.09 12.84
N LEU A 685 28.13 -25.78 12.09
CA LEU A 685 27.80 -26.45 10.83
C LEU A 685 28.01 -27.96 10.99
N LEU A 686 26.95 -28.74 10.82
CA LEU A 686 27.03 -30.20 10.78
C LEU A 686 27.07 -30.67 9.33
N ILE A 687 27.99 -31.58 9.01
CA ILE A 687 28.15 -32.14 7.67
C ILE A 687 27.92 -33.63 7.73
N ASP A 688 26.87 -34.09 7.05
CA ASP A 688 26.46 -35.49 7.01
C ASP A 688 27.21 -36.22 5.88
N LEU A 689 28.26 -37.00 6.21
CA LEU A 689 29.11 -37.64 5.20
C LEU A 689 28.53 -38.97 4.69
N PRO A 690 28.83 -39.44 3.47
CA PRO A 690 28.49 -40.80 3.06
C PRO A 690 29.23 -41.85 3.91
N PRO A 691 28.74 -43.09 3.99
CA PRO A 691 29.44 -44.16 4.68
C PRO A 691 30.78 -44.51 4.01
N GLY A 692 31.79 -44.80 4.82
CA GLY A 692 33.13 -45.20 4.37
C GLY A 692 34.13 -44.05 4.23
N THR A 693 35.17 -44.28 3.43
CA THR A 693 36.35 -43.40 3.29
C THR A 693 36.53 -42.87 1.86
N GLY A 694 35.42 -42.49 1.22
CA GLY A 694 35.38 -42.10 -0.20
C GLY A 694 35.80 -40.65 -0.49
N ASP A 695 35.70 -40.25 -1.76
CA ASP A 695 36.15 -38.96 -2.31
C ASP A 695 35.58 -37.72 -1.58
N ILE A 696 34.38 -37.82 -1.01
CA ILE A 696 33.70 -36.73 -0.29
C ILE A 696 34.43 -36.38 1.00
N ALA A 697 34.88 -37.38 1.77
CA ALA A 697 35.62 -37.15 3.01
C ALA A 697 36.97 -36.46 2.75
N ILE A 698 37.66 -36.87 1.68
CA ILE A 698 38.93 -36.27 1.25
C ILE A 698 38.71 -34.84 0.74
N SER A 699 37.69 -34.64 -0.10
CA SER A 699 37.34 -33.32 -0.63
C SER A 699 36.98 -32.35 0.50
N LEU A 700 36.22 -32.82 1.49
CA LEU A 700 35.87 -32.00 2.65
C LEU A 700 37.12 -31.58 3.43
N ALA A 701 38.07 -32.49 3.65
CA ALA A 701 39.33 -32.13 4.32
C ALA A 701 40.14 -31.07 3.58
N GLN A 702 40.14 -31.10 2.24
CA GLN A 702 40.82 -30.10 1.42
C GLN A 702 40.14 -28.74 1.51
N LEU A 703 38.80 -28.72 1.51
CA LEU A 703 38.00 -27.49 1.54
C LEU A 703 37.88 -26.89 2.96
N LEU A 704 37.83 -27.74 3.99
CA LEU A 704 37.65 -27.40 5.40
C LEU A 704 38.65 -28.18 6.29
N PRO A 705 39.94 -27.81 6.27
CA PRO A 705 40.97 -28.52 7.02
C PRO A 705 40.79 -28.44 8.55
N THR A 706 40.05 -27.43 9.03
CA THR A 706 39.76 -27.22 10.45
C THR A 706 38.52 -27.96 10.95
N ALA A 707 37.76 -28.63 10.08
CA ALA A 707 36.58 -29.39 10.48
C ALA A 707 36.96 -30.57 11.39
N GLU A 708 36.18 -30.77 12.46
CA GLU A 708 36.37 -31.85 13.42
C GLU A 708 35.48 -33.04 13.07
N MET A 709 36.04 -34.25 13.05
CA MET A 709 35.31 -35.46 12.71
C MET A 709 34.63 -36.06 13.94
N ILE A 710 33.36 -36.44 13.82
CA ILE A 710 32.62 -37.23 14.81
C ILE A 710 32.33 -38.59 14.19
N VAL A 711 32.81 -39.66 14.82
CA VAL A 711 32.64 -41.03 14.31
C VAL A 711 31.41 -41.67 14.95
N VAL A 712 30.44 -42.07 14.12
CA VAL A 712 29.22 -42.77 14.57
C VAL A 712 29.39 -44.28 14.32
N THR A 713 29.21 -45.07 15.37
CA THR A 713 29.27 -46.54 15.33
C THR A 713 28.11 -47.16 16.11
N THR A 714 27.94 -48.48 16.00
CA THR A 714 27.06 -49.28 16.88
C THR A 714 27.92 -50.19 17.77
N PRO A 715 27.34 -50.85 18.79
CA PRO A 715 28.08 -51.80 19.65
C PRO A 715 28.66 -53.01 18.91
N GLN A 716 28.18 -53.30 17.69
CA GLN A 716 28.61 -54.47 16.94
C GLN A 716 30.09 -54.35 16.54
N HIS A 717 30.93 -55.31 16.95
CA HIS A 717 32.37 -55.29 16.66
C HIS A 717 32.72 -55.10 15.17
N THR A 718 31.90 -55.63 14.24
CA THR A 718 32.16 -55.46 12.81
C THR A 718 31.86 -54.05 12.30
N ALA A 719 30.95 -53.31 12.94
CA ALA A 719 30.71 -51.90 12.63
C ALA A 719 31.83 -51.04 13.21
N ALA A 720 32.21 -51.30 14.47
CA ALA A 720 33.33 -50.65 15.17
C ALA A 720 34.64 -50.72 14.35
N ARG A 721 35.04 -51.91 13.89
CA ARG A 721 36.27 -52.08 13.09
C ARG A 721 36.29 -51.33 11.76
N ILE A 722 35.13 -51.03 11.16
CA ILE A 722 35.08 -50.22 9.93
C ILE A 722 35.00 -48.74 10.28
N ALA A 723 34.32 -48.37 11.37
CA ALA A 723 34.30 -47.01 11.90
C ALA A 723 35.72 -46.53 12.28
N GLU A 724 36.57 -47.41 12.82
CA GLU A 724 38.01 -47.15 13.01
C GLU A 724 38.70 -46.69 11.72
N ARG A 725 38.42 -47.34 10.58
CA ARG A 725 39.00 -46.97 9.29
C ARG A 725 38.49 -45.62 8.81
N ALA A 726 37.21 -45.33 9.04
CA ALA A 726 36.64 -44.01 8.75
C ALA A 726 37.32 -42.90 9.56
N GLY A 727 37.53 -43.11 10.86
CA GLY A 727 38.25 -42.16 11.71
C GLY A 727 39.74 -42.05 11.38
N ALA A 728 40.40 -43.13 10.96
CA ALA A 728 41.82 -43.12 10.59
C ALA A 728 42.11 -42.28 9.33
N VAL A 729 41.10 -41.95 8.51
CA VAL A 729 41.25 -40.97 7.41
C VAL A 729 41.74 -39.63 7.95
N ALA A 730 41.38 -39.28 9.19
CA ALA A 730 41.85 -38.07 9.86
C ALA A 730 43.38 -37.96 9.91
N THR A 731 44.12 -39.08 10.01
CA THR A 731 45.59 -39.09 9.96
C THR A 731 46.12 -38.63 8.60
N GLN A 732 45.45 -39.03 7.51
CA GLN A 732 45.86 -38.69 6.15
C GLN A 732 45.45 -37.26 5.77
N THR A 733 44.35 -36.78 6.35
CA THR A 733 43.79 -35.45 6.06
C THR A 733 44.28 -34.36 7.02
N GLY A 734 44.89 -34.73 8.14
CA GLY A 734 45.33 -33.80 9.19
C GLY A 734 44.18 -33.23 10.02
N GLN A 735 42.96 -33.74 9.87
CA GLN A 735 41.80 -33.32 10.65
C GLN A 735 41.83 -33.90 12.07
N ARG A 736 41.13 -33.23 12.99
CA ARG A 736 40.97 -33.72 14.37
C ARG A 736 39.73 -34.60 14.47
N VAL A 737 39.80 -35.70 15.22
CA VAL A 737 38.61 -36.44 15.66
C VAL A 737 38.12 -35.86 16.99
N ALA A 738 36.91 -35.32 17.01
CA ALA A 738 36.28 -34.79 18.21
C ALA A 738 35.87 -35.90 19.19
N GLY A 739 35.47 -37.06 18.67
CA GLY A 739 35.18 -38.25 19.46
C GLY A 739 34.21 -39.21 18.78
N VAL A 740 33.75 -40.20 19.54
CA VAL A 740 32.97 -41.33 19.04
C VAL A 740 31.57 -41.33 19.67
N ILE A 741 30.54 -41.56 18.86
CA ILE A 741 29.16 -41.78 19.31
C ILE A 741 28.83 -43.25 19.11
N GLU A 742 28.42 -43.93 20.18
CA GLU A 742 27.75 -45.23 20.08
C GLU A 742 26.26 -44.99 19.91
N ASN A 743 25.71 -45.33 18.74
CA ASN A 743 24.28 -45.31 18.50
C ASN A 743 23.71 -46.73 18.61
N MET A 744 22.41 -46.82 18.90
CA MET A 744 21.72 -48.11 19.11
C MET A 744 22.38 -48.95 20.24
N SER A 745 22.84 -48.28 21.31
CA SER A 745 23.62 -48.91 22.38
C SER A 745 22.86 -49.95 23.19
N TRP A 746 21.58 -49.70 23.45
CA TRP A 746 20.64 -50.63 24.09
C TRP A 746 19.21 -50.28 23.68
N TYR A 747 18.29 -51.23 23.75
CA TYR A 747 16.85 -50.97 23.69
C TYR A 747 16.28 -51.00 25.11
N GLU A 748 15.50 -50.00 25.48
CA GLU A 748 14.83 -49.95 26.79
C GLU A 748 13.36 -50.36 26.63
N GLY A 749 12.99 -51.48 27.24
CA GLY A 749 11.63 -52.00 27.21
C GLY A 749 10.67 -51.14 28.03
N PRO A 750 9.34 -51.27 27.84
CA PRO A 750 8.34 -50.53 28.62
C PRO A 750 8.40 -50.76 30.14
N ASP A 751 9.06 -51.83 30.59
CA ASP A 751 9.31 -52.21 31.98
C ASP A 751 10.63 -51.62 32.54
N GLY A 752 11.37 -50.84 31.75
CA GLY A 752 12.69 -50.29 32.09
C GLY A 752 13.86 -51.26 31.90
N THR A 753 13.61 -52.48 31.40
CA THR A 753 14.67 -53.46 31.15
C THR A 753 15.51 -53.04 29.94
N ARG A 754 16.85 -53.07 30.09
CA ARG A 754 17.79 -52.77 29.00
C ARG A 754 18.23 -54.03 28.27
N HIS A 755 17.97 -54.07 26.97
CA HIS A 755 18.36 -55.14 26.07
C HIS A 755 19.54 -54.72 25.19
N LEU A 756 20.67 -55.41 25.30
CA LEU A 756 21.88 -55.17 24.49
C LEU A 756 21.79 -55.92 23.15
N LEU A 757 20.87 -55.51 22.27
CA LEU A 757 20.55 -56.22 21.02
C LEU A 757 21.76 -56.41 20.10
N PHE A 758 22.70 -55.46 20.10
CA PHE A 758 23.88 -55.47 19.23
C PHE A 758 25.20 -55.68 20.00
N GLY A 759 25.13 -56.02 21.29
CA GLY A 759 26.28 -56.08 22.19
C GLY A 759 26.57 -54.76 22.91
N SER A 760 27.79 -54.58 23.41
CA SER A 760 28.24 -53.38 24.14
C SER A 760 29.74 -53.16 23.91
N GLY A 761 30.21 -51.91 24.01
CA GLY A 761 31.65 -51.62 24.02
C GLY A 761 32.23 -51.21 22.66
N GLY A 762 31.40 -51.08 21.62
CA GLY A 762 31.86 -50.77 20.28
C GLY A 762 32.48 -49.38 20.16
N ALA A 763 31.93 -48.38 20.87
CA ALA A 763 32.54 -47.04 20.87
C ALA A 763 33.83 -46.96 21.69
N GLU A 764 33.95 -47.73 22.78
CA GLU A 764 35.21 -47.82 23.54
C GLU A 764 36.33 -48.42 22.70
N ASP A 765 36.04 -49.50 21.96
CA ASP A 765 37.00 -50.11 21.04
C ASP A 765 37.49 -49.09 20.00
N VAL A 766 36.56 -48.38 19.33
CA VAL A 766 36.90 -47.35 18.34
C VAL A 766 37.68 -46.20 18.99
N SER A 767 37.25 -45.73 20.16
CA SER A 767 37.87 -44.62 20.90
C SER A 767 39.33 -44.93 21.27
N ALA A 768 39.60 -46.10 21.84
CA ALA A 768 40.95 -46.54 22.20
C ALA A 768 41.85 -46.63 20.96
N ARG A 769 41.35 -47.27 19.89
CA ARG A 769 42.09 -47.45 18.64
C ARG A 769 42.41 -46.13 17.95
N LEU A 770 41.45 -45.22 17.85
CA LEU A 770 41.67 -43.90 17.25
C LEU A 770 42.63 -43.06 18.09
N THR A 771 42.58 -43.17 19.42
CA THR A 771 43.53 -42.50 20.31
C THR A 771 44.95 -42.99 20.06
N ASP A 772 45.14 -44.30 19.92
CA ASP A 772 46.44 -44.91 19.59
C ASP A 772 46.95 -44.46 18.20
N ILE A 773 46.08 -44.47 17.18
CA ILE A 773 46.44 -44.15 15.79
C ILE A 773 46.75 -42.66 15.60
N LEU A 774 45.97 -41.78 16.23
CA LEU A 774 46.05 -40.34 16.05
C LEU A 774 47.01 -39.67 17.05
N GLY A 775 47.39 -40.36 18.13
CA GLY A 775 48.20 -39.79 19.20
C GLY A 775 47.49 -38.67 19.97
N ALA A 776 46.16 -38.61 19.90
CA ALA A 776 45.33 -37.58 20.52
C ALA A 776 44.05 -38.20 21.09
N ASP A 777 43.61 -37.72 22.25
CA ASP A 777 42.42 -38.24 22.94
C ASP A 777 41.15 -38.15 22.07
N CYS A 778 40.53 -39.30 21.82
CA CYS A 778 39.32 -39.46 21.03
C CYS A 778 38.18 -40.04 21.90
N PRO A 779 37.57 -39.25 22.79
CA PRO A 779 36.66 -39.78 23.82
C PRO A 779 35.32 -40.25 23.24
N VAL A 780 34.65 -41.13 23.98
CA VAL A 780 33.24 -41.49 23.73
C VAL A 780 32.35 -40.31 24.15
N LEU A 781 31.73 -39.66 23.17
CA LEU A 781 30.93 -38.45 23.33
C LEU A 781 29.53 -38.76 23.85
N ALA A 782 28.91 -39.85 23.38
CA ALA A 782 27.57 -40.25 23.80
C ALA A 782 27.33 -41.73 23.50
N ARG A 783 26.40 -42.31 24.26
CA ARG A 783 25.76 -43.59 23.97
C ARG A 783 24.27 -43.35 23.85
N ILE A 784 23.71 -43.60 22.67
CA ILE A 784 22.32 -43.30 22.35
C ILE A 784 21.56 -44.63 22.29
N PRO A 785 20.49 -44.83 23.10
CA PRO A 785 19.66 -46.02 23.01
C PRO A 785 18.98 -46.14 21.65
N LEU A 786 18.71 -47.38 21.23
CA LEU A 786 17.79 -47.66 20.14
C LEU A 786 16.37 -47.34 20.61
N ASP A 787 15.74 -46.41 19.92
CA ASP A 787 14.41 -45.92 20.23
C ASP A 787 13.55 -45.97 18.96
N PRO A 788 12.44 -46.74 18.93
CA PRO A 788 11.55 -46.83 17.77
C PRO A 788 11.01 -45.47 17.31
N ASP A 789 10.83 -44.53 18.24
CA ASP A 789 10.26 -43.22 17.95
C ASP A 789 11.23 -42.36 17.11
N VAL A 790 12.54 -42.66 17.11
CA VAL A 790 13.51 -42.00 16.22
C VAL A 790 13.20 -42.28 14.74
N CYS A 791 12.77 -43.49 14.42
CA CYS A 791 12.44 -43.89 13.06
C CYS A 791 11.11 -43.25 12.63
N ALA A 792 10.08 -43.39 13.46
CA ALA A 792 8.75 -42.83 13.20
C ALA A 792 8.80 -41.31 13.02
N ALA A 793 9.49 -40.59 13.92
CA ALA A 793 9.64 -39.15 13.86
C ALA A 793 10.45 -38.71 12.61
N GLY A 794 11.43 -39.51 12.20
CA GLY A 794 12.19 -39.30 10.96
C GLY A 794 11.32 -39.42 9.71
N ASP A 795 10.43 -40.41 9.65
CA ASP A 795 9.51 -40.62 8.51
C ASP A 795 8.41 -39.54 8.46
N GLU A 796 8.00 -39.01 9.61
CA GLU A 796 7.08 -37.88 9.72
C GLU A 796 7.73 -36.52 9.38
N GLY A 797 9.06 -36.47 9.24
CA GLY A 797 9.80 -35.25 8.95
C GLY A 797 9.92 -34.28 10.14
N ILE A 798 9.76 -34.78 11.37
CA ILE A 798 9.89 -33.98 12.59
C ILE A 798 10.92 -34.64 13.50
N PRO A 799 12.11 -34.03 13.74
CA PRO A 799 13.12 -34.64 14.59
C PRO A 799 12.59 -35.04 15.99
N MET A 800 12.88 -36.26 16.42
CA MET A 800 12.41 -36.85 17.68
C MET A 800 12.66 -35.96 18.91
N VAL A 801 13.77 -35.22 18.96
CA VAL A 801 14.06 -34.27 20.07
C VAL A 801 13.02 -33.15 20.25
N LEU A 802 12.13 -32.95 19.27
CA LEU A 802 10.99 -32.04 19.36
C LEU A 802 9.70 -32.75 19.80
N THR A 803 9.44 -33.95 19.28
CA THR A 803 8.20 -34.70 19.55
C THR A 803 8.24 -35.44 20.89
N HIS A 804 9.39 -36.02 21.25
CA HIS A 804 9.59 -36.82 22.45
C HIS A 804 10.84 -36.36 23.23
N PRO A 805 10.88 -35.12 23.74
CA PRO A 805 12.07 -34.56 24.39
C PRO A 805 12.50 -35.31 25.67
N GLU A 806 11.59 -36.04 26.28
CA GLU A 806 11.83 -36.81 27.50
C GLU A 806 12.33 -38.24 27.24
N SER A 807 12.41 -38.68 25.98
CA SER A 807 12.90 -40.04 25.68
C SER A 807 14.38 -40.18 26.06
N ALA A 808 14.79 -41.41 26.41
CA ALA A 808 16.18 -41.68 26.77
C ALA A 808 17.16 -41.34 25.63
N ALA A 809 16.73 -41.50 24.37
CA ALA A 809 17.50 -41.08 23.20
C ALA A 809 17.60 -39.55 23.10
N ALA A 810 16.50 -38.83 23.32
CA ALA A 810 16.48 -37.37 23.27
C ALA A 810 17.39 -36.76 24.34
N GLN A 811 17.32 -37.30 25.57
CA GLN A 811 18.17 -36.89 26.68
C GLN A 811 19.66 -37.18 26.40
N ALA A 812 19.99 -38.35 25.82
CA ALA A 812 21.37 -38.67 25.43
C ALA A 812 21.91 -37.70 24.36
N ILE A 813 21.09 -37.31 23.38
CA ILE A 813 21.44 -36.32 22.36
C ILE A 813 21.57 -34.91 22.96
N SER A 814 20.74 -34.56 23.94
CA SER A 814 20.88 -33.31 24.70
C SER A 814 22.23 -33.25 25.44
N VAL A 815 22.62 -34.32 26.12
CA VAL A 815 23.94 -34.41 26.78
C VAL A 815 25.09 -34.35 25.78
N LEU A 816 24.94 -34.96 24.60
CA LEU A 816 25.91 -34.83 23.51
C LEU A 816 26.08 -33.35 23.10
N ALA A 817 24.97 -32.62 22.93
CA ALA A 817 25.00 -31.20 22.62
C ALA A 817 25.73 -30.38 23.71
N ASP A 818 25.52 -30.68 25.00
CA ASP A 818 26.23 -30.04 26.11
C ASP A 818 27.75 -30.25 26.03
N ARG A 819 28.18 -31.47 25.72
CA ARG A 819 29.61 -31.81 25.61
C ARG A 819 30.27 -31.10 24.43
N LEU A 820 29.56 -30.94 23.32
CA LEU A 820 30.07 -30.23 22.15
C LEU A 820 30.08 -28.71 22.35
N ASP A 821 29.08 -28.14 23.03
CA ASP A 821 29.03 -26.70 23.35
C ASP A 821 30.05 -26.32 24.43
N ALA A 822 30.28 -27.15 25.45
CA ALA A 822 31.29 -26.91 26.48
C ALA A 822 32.74 -26.82 25.93
N ARG A 823 32.99 -27.40 24.75
CA ARG A 823 34.28 -27.31 24.04
C ARG A 823 34.47 -26.01 23.27
N ARG A 824 33.43 -25.16 23.20
CA ARG A 824 33.52 -23.83 22.63
C ARG A 824 34.38 -22.96 23.55
N THR A 825 35.56 -22.57 23.08
CA THR A 825 36.44 -21.65 23.80
C THR A 825 35.68 -20.36 24.10
N ARG A 826 35.47 -20.06 25.39
CA ARG A 826 34.92 -18.75 25.81
C ARG A 826 35.92 -17.67 25.39
N LEU A 827 35.45 -16.61 24.73
CA LEU A 827 36.22 -15.45 24.25
C LEU A 827 36.94 -14.65 25.35
N ALA A 828 36.93 -15.10 26.60
CA ALA A 828 37.66 -14.48 27.69
C ALA A 828 39.18 -14.60 27.47
N GLY A 829 39.80 -13.54 26.95
CA GLY A 829 41.26 -13.41 26.83
C GLY A 829 41.84 -13.23 25.42
N GLN A 830 41.03 -13.23 24.36
CA GLN A 830 41.52 -12.88 23.02
C GLN A 830 41.54 -11.35 22.84
N ARG A 831 42.71 -10.79 22.45
CA ARG A 831 42.84 -9.38 22.09
C ARG A 831 41.99 -9.11 20.84
N LEU A 832 40.92 -8.34 21.01
CA LEU A 832 40.17 -7.78 19.88
C LEU A 832 41.12 -6.90 19.06
N ALA A 833 41.27 -7.21 17.77
CA ALA A 833 41.98 -6.35 16.83
C ALA A 833 41.08 -5.15 16.49
N VAL A 834 40.96 -4.21 17.43
CA VAL A 834 40.32 -2.91 17.17
C VAL A 834 41.44 -1.95 16.78
N ALA A 835 41.53 -1.59 15.50
CA ALA A 835 42.22 -0.38 15.10
C ALA A 835 41.34 0.80 15.49
N PRO A 836 41.86 1.83 16.17
CA PRO A 836 41.07 3.01 16.50
C PRO A 836 40.70 3.74 15.20
N VAL A 837 39.40 3.89 14.95
CA VAL A 837 38.83 4.85 14.00
C VAL A 837 37.97 5.81 14.79
#